data_AF-A0A7C3CHA6-F1
#
_entry.id   AF-A0A7C3CHA6-F1
#
_cell.length_a   1.000
_cell.length_b   1.000
_cell.length_c   1.000
_cell.angle_alpha   90.00
_cell.angle_beta   90.00
_cell.angle_gamma   90.00
#
_symmetry.space_group_name_H-M   'P 1'
#
loop_
_entity.id
_entity.type
_entity.pdbx_description
1 polymer ?
#
loop_
_entity_poly.entity_id
_entity_poly.type
_entity_poly.pdbx_seq_one_letter_code
_entity_poly.pdbx_strand_id
1 'polypeptide(L)'
;VMQATPATWRMLLAIGWQGRPTLKILSGGEALPQDLAAQLYTRGAELWNMYGPTEATVWATIHRITDHDLSDSTQAVTIGKPIANTCCYILDKHFAPAPIGVIGDLYIGGVQVAQGYLGQPDLTAERFVSLPVSPDILYKTGDLARYRADGRIEFLGREDFQVKIRGFRIELGEIEAQLVRHERVREAVVAAHLGRSGEYELAAYIIADGAESADAPTLRAFLSQFLPTYMIPGRFIQLDQFPLTPNGKVDRRALPDPNQLTLAPTAFVAPRNSNEQLVAAIWQRILGVAAVGVHDNFFEIGGESVLGIQVIGQLRKAGLQASPEQLFQFQTVAELAAALALSTGEAQLPLTPQQLAIGFESFHKLTLQAETPIEPQRMQAALQAVIALHSGLNLISAEKTDPPTQTRTSQPISCVCSLGTACQQPHAVLHIHQLDNQQLAFQAAAWLVDAASLPILVEDIWAAYEGLVAIEPTAQFAAWLRNLQTQDAHHNNPVLNQLPALATHSRNGQNSYAERWLSAETTARLQQLPEVYNIEAAELLLAAIALVAPSPILYSSFQRHLSLHNFDAKRTVGCLRSELPLQLPAADADDPQTIISHAKKVVRRAQGWSFAYASQQLQTQASYPQHNTLFTYYPPFDTHEGYQVLAADLFEPACALHVTALTLGGQLRLAVYALGLDSAEVAHQLTQILSHLDNLLDYCHSRDEVAISAEDFQDSGLDADELGDFLSLF
;
A
#
# COMPACT_ATOMS: atom_id res chain seq x y z
N VAL A 1 -17.60 -8.80 17.51
CA VAL A 1 -18.70 -9.01 16.53
C VAL A 1 -18.50 -8.02 15.40
N MET A 2 -18.69 -8.41 14.15
CA MET A 2 -18.64 -7.50 13.01
C MET A 2 -19.84 -7.78 12.11
N GLN A 3 -20.49 -6.71 11.66
CA GLN A 3 -21.62 -6.74 10.73
C GLN A 3 -21.20 -6.12 9.41
N ALA A 4 -21.50 -6.80 8.32
CA ALA A 4 -21.28 -6.27 6.98
C ALA A 4 -22.25 -6.92 5.97
N THR A 5 -22.38 -6.35 4.77
CA THR A 5 -23.14 -6.98 3.69
C THR A 5 -22.32 -8.11 3.05
N PRO A 6 -22.96 -9.05 2.34
CA PRO A 6 -22.26 -10.01 1.48
C PRO A 6 -21.19 -9.37 0.58
N ALA A 7 -21.49 -8.25 -0.08
CA ALA A 7 -20.50 -7.50 -0.86
C ALA A 7 -19.29 -7.05 -0.03
N THR A 8 -19.51 -6.44 1.15
CA THR A 8 -18.40 -6.02 2.02
C THR A 8 -17.56 -7.20 2.52
N TRP A 9 -18.19 -8.35 2.79
CA TRP A 9 -17.46 -9.56 3.15
C TRP A 9 -16.58 -10.08 2.00
N ARG A 10 -17.09 -10.06 0.76
CA ARG A 10 -16.27 -10.37 -0.42
C ARG A 10 -15.11 -9.41 -0.59
N MET A 11 -15.32 -8.11 -0.35
CA MET A 11 -14.25 -7.12 -0.38
C MET A 11 -13.14 -7.45 0.63
N LEU A 12 -13.48 -7.81 1.87
CA LEU A 12 -12.49 -8.19 2.89
C LEU A 12 -11.68 -9.42 2.46
N LEU A 13 -12.35 -10.45 1.94
CA LEU A 13 -11.67 -11.64 1.43
C LEU A 13 -10.73 -11.31 0.27
N ALA A 14 -11.15 -10.43 -0.64
CA ALA A 14 -10.37 -10.03 -1.81
C ALA A 14 -9.12 -9.20 -1.49
N ILE A 15 -9.08 -8.51 -0.34
CA ILE A 15 -7.88 -7.81 0.15
C ILE A 15 -7.01 -8.69 1.06
N GLY A 16 -7.28 -9.99 1.13
CA GLY A 16 -6.46 -10.98 1.83
C GLY A 16 -6.78 -11.13 3.32
N TRP A 17 -7.97 -10.71 3.78
CA TRP A 17 -8.39 -10.95 5.16
C TRP A 17 -8.49 -12.45 5.45
N GLN A 18 -7.71 -12.93 6.41
CA GLN A 18 -7.60 -14.36 6.75
C GLN A 18 -8.66 -14.85 7.75
N GLY A 19 -9.49 -13.96 8.28
CA GLY A 19 -10.40 -14.30 9.37
C GLY A 19 -9.83 -14.00 10.76
N ARG A 20 -10.66 -14.18 11.78
CA ARG A 20 -10.25 -14.12 13.20
C ARG A 20 -11.09 -15.14 13.97
N PRO A 21 -10.49 -16.18 14.59
CA PRO A 21 -11.23 -17.29 15.19
C PRO A 21 -12.24 -16.89 16.28
N THR A 22 -12.06 -15.74 16.93
CA THR A 22 -12.96 -15.23 17.97
C THR A 22 -14.07 -14.31 17.42
N LEU A 23 -14.08 -14.03 16.12
CA LEU A 23 -15.01 -13.07 15.52
C LEU A 23 -16.36 -13.72 15.22
N LYS A 24 -17.42 -13.17 15.80
CA LYS A 24 -18.81 -13.40 15.35
C LYS A 24 -19.09 -12.54 14.11
N ILE A 25 -19.39 -13.19 12.99
CA ILE A 25 -19.64 -12.60 11.68
C ILE A 25 -21.14 -12.51 11.47
N LEU A 26 -21.64 -11.29 11.24
CA LEU A 26 -23.03 -11.04 10.87
C LEU A 26 -23.05 -10.58 9.40
N SER A 27 -23.80 -11.28 8.56
CA SER A 27 -24.01 -10.95 7.16
C SER A 27 -25.48 -10.63 6.94
N GLY A 28 -25.78 -9.50 6.30
CA GLY A 28 -27.16 -9.13 6.04
C GLY A 28 -27.27 -7.91 5.14
N GLY A 29 -28.47 -7.64 4.66
CA GLY A 29 -28.74 -6.57 3.71
C GLY A 29 -28.88 -7.05 2.28
N GLU A 30 -28.15 -8.10 1.86
CA GLU A 30 -28.30 -8.78 0.57
C GLU A 30 -28.51 -10.29 0.78
N ALA A 31 -28.91 -11.02 -0.26
CA ALA A 31 -28.94 -12.48 -0.19
C ALA A 31 -27.51 -13.00 0.00
N LEU A 32 -27.28 -13.83 1.02
CA LEU A 32 -25.97 -14.42 1.29
C LEU A 32 -25.75 -15.64 0.36
N PRO A 33 -24.79 -15.57 -0.59
CA PRO A 33 -24.49 -16.69 -1.46
C PRO A 33 -23.88 -17.86 -0.69
N GLN A 34 -24.17 -19.09 -1.13
CA GLN A 34 -23.70 -20.32 -0.49
C GLN A 34 -22.17 -20.41 -0.45
N ASP A 35 -21.50 -20.03 -1.54
CA ASP A 35 -20.04 -19.98 -1.67
C ASP A 35 -19.40 -19.01 -0.67
N LEU A 36 -20.01 -17.83 -0.50
CA LEU A 36 -19.53 -16.84 0.46
C LEU A 36 -19.77 -17.30 1.90
N ALA A 37 -20.93 -17.91 2.18
CA ALA A 37 -21.22 -18.47 3.49
C ALA A 37 -20.17 -19.53 3.90
N ALA A 38 -19.82 -20.43 2.98
CA ALA A 38 -18.79 -21.45 3.21
C ALA A 38 -17.41 -20.83 3.53
N GLN A 39 -17.02 -19.77 2.81
CA GLN A 39 -15.76 -19.08 3.06
C GLN A 39 -15.73 -18.33 4.40
N LEU A 40 -16.82 -17.68 4.79
CA LEU A 40 -16.89 -16.94 6.04
C LEU A 40 -17.00 -17.85 7.25
N TYR A 41 -17.69 -18.99 7.12
CA TYR A 41 -17.93 -19.93 8.21
C TYR A 41 -16.62 -20.47 8.81
N THR A 42 -15.60 -20.71 7.99
CA THR A 42 -14.29 -21.19 8.45
C THR A 42 -13.38 -20.10 9.02
N ARG A 43 -13.78 -18.82 8.94
CA ARG A 43 -12.96 -17.65 9.26
C ARG A 43 -13.39 -16.89 10.52
N GLY A 44 -14.40 -17.38 11.22
CA GLY A 44 -14.92 -16.78 12.45
C GLY A 44 -15.40 -17.82 13.45
N ALA A 45 -15.79 -17.36 14.64
CA ALA A 45 -16.39 -18.19 15.68
C ALA A 45 -17.81 -18.63 15.32
N GLU A 46 -18.56 -17.75 14.67
CA GLU A 46 -19.95 -17.97 14.28
C GLU A 46 -20.28 -17.13 13.04
N LEU A 47 -21.13 -17.65 12.16
CA LEU A 47 -21.70 -16.93 11.03
C LEU A 47 -23.22 -16.85 11.16
N TRP A 48 -23.76 -15.64 11.03
CA TRP A 48 -25.20 -15.38 11.07
C TRP A 48 -25.64 -14.66 9.80
N ASN A 49 -26.66 -15.20 9.13
CA ASN A 49 -27.38 -14.50 8.06
C ASN A 49 -28.57 -13.75 8.67
N MET A 50 -28.68 -12.47 8.37
CA MET A 50 -29.63 -11.54 8.97
C MET A 50 -30.47 -10.91 7.86
N TYR A 51 -31.78 -10.80 8.08
CA TYR A 51 -32.69 -10.15 7.14
C TYR A 51 -33.61 -9.20 7.88
N GLY A 52 -33.82 -8.02 7.28
CA GLY A 52 -34.78 -7.05 7.76
C GLY A 52 -34.81 -5.84 6.83
N PRO A 53 -36.00 -5.32 6.51
CA PRO A 53 -36.14 -3.99 5.91
C PRO A 53 -35.99 -2.90 6.97
N THR A 54 -35.67 -1.68 6.55
CA THR A 54 -35.57 -0.50 7.42
C THR A 54 -36.87 -0.26 8.20
N GLU A 55 -38.00 -0.51 7.55
CA GLU A 55 -39.35 -0.35 8.07
C GLU A 55 -39.72 -1.33 9.19
N ALA A 56 -38.90 -2.34 9.44
CA ALA A 56 -39.03 -3.28 10.56
C ALA A 56 -37.80 -3.27 11.49
N THR A 57 -37.09 -2.13 11.55
CA THR A 57 -35.96 -1.86 12.45
C THR A 57 -34.77 -2.82 12.29
N VAL A 58 -33.98 -2.58 11.24
CA VAL A 58 -32.69 -3.26 10.96
C VAL A 58 -32.84 -4.75 10.63
N TRP A 59 -33.24 -5.60 11.58
CA TRP A 59 -33.34 -7.05 11.39
C TRP A 59 -34.67 -7.58 11.93
N ALA A 60 -35.35 -8.41 11.14
CA ALA A 60 -36.60 -9.08 11.51
C ALA A 60 -36.39 -10.59 11.71
N THR A 61 -35.45 -11.20 10.98
CA THR A 61 -35.16 -12.63 11.06
C THR A 61 -33.66 -12.91 11.10
N ILE A 62 -33.28 -14.02 11.74
CA ILE A 62 -31.89 -14.45 11.88
C ILE A 62 -31.73 -15.94 11.63
N HIS A 63 -30.61 -16.30 11.00
CA HIS A 63 -30.18 -17.67 10.77
C HIS A 63 -28.73 -17.85 11.20
N ARG A 64 -28.49 -18.65 12.24
CA ARG A 64 -27.14 -19.15 12.55
C ARG A 64 -26.79 -20.25 11.56
N ILE A 65 -25.73 -20.05 10.78
CA ILE A 65 -25.25 -21.02 9.81
C ILE A 65 -24.56 -22.17 10.56
N THR A 66 -24.82 -23.40 10.12
CA THR A 66 -24.24 -24.63 10.66
C THR A 66 -23.61 -25.47 9.55
N ASP A 67 -22.81 -26.49 9.92
CA ASP A 67 -22.24 -27.44 8.95
C ASP A 67 -23.30 -28.08 8.05
N HIS A 68 -24.48 -28.39 8.62
CA HIS A 68 -25.59 -28.97 7.87
C HIS A 68 -26.08 -28.04 6.76
N ASP A 69 -26.17 -26.74 7.03
CA ASP A 69 -26.63 -25.74 6.05
C ASP A 69 -25.65 -25.55 4.89
N LEU A 70 -24.37 -25.89 5.09
CA LEU A 70 -23.31 -25.80 4.09
C LEU A 70 -23.08 -27.13 3.36
N SER A 71 -23.62 -28.24 3.87
CA SER A 71 -23.37 -29.58 3.33
C SER A 71 -23.99 -29.83 1.95
N ASP A 72 -25.06 -29.12 1.61
CA ASP A 72 -25.73 -29.20 0.32
C ASP A 72 -25.66 -27.84 -0.39
N SER A 73 -24.78 -27.71 -1.38
CA SER A 73 -24.58 -26.46 -2.12
C SER A 73 -25.76 -26.07 -3.01
N THR A 74 -26.75 -26.96 -3.19
CA THR A 74 -27.94 -26.70 -4.00
C THR A 74 -29.05 -25.98 -3.22
N GLN A 75 -28.96 -25.94 -1.89
CA GLN A 75 -29.94 -25.26 -1.06
C GLN A 75 -29.54 -23.81 -0.83
N ALA A 76 -30.49 -22.88 -0.99
CA ALA A 76 -30.26 -21.48 -0.67
C ALA A 76 -30.08 -21.28 0.85
N VAL A 77 -29.19 -20.37 1.23
CA VAL A 77 -29.04 -19.92 2.61
C VAL A 77 -30.32 -19.21 3.05
N THR A 78 -31.01 -19.77 4.06
CA THR A 78 -32.26 -19.19 4.56
C THR A 78 -32.02 -17.89 5.31
N ILE A 79 -33.07 -17.06 5.45
CA ILE A 79 -33.09 -15.89 6.33
C ILE A 79 -33.51 -16.24 7.76
N GLY A 80 -33.81 -17.52 8.02
CA GLY A 80 -33.97 -18.09 9.35
C GLY A 80 -35.34 -17.84 9.97
N LYS A 81 -35.37 -17.52 11.26
CA LYS A 81 -36.62 -17.38 12.04
C LYS A 81 -36.78 -15.96 12.56
N PRO A 82 -38.03 -15.50 12.82
CA PRO A 82 -38.27 -14.19 13.42
C PRO A 82 -37.53 -14.03 14.74
N ILE A 83 -37.04 -12.82 15.01
CA ILE A 83 -36.44 -12.47 16.31
C ILE A 83 -37.51 -12.22 17.36
N ALA A 84 -37.07 -11.99 18.61
CA ALA A 84 -37.98 -11.74 19.72
C ALA A 84 -38.95 -10.58 19.42
N ASN A 85 -40.22 -10.77 19.77
CA ASN A 85 -41.31 -9.80 19.57
C ASN A 85 -41.57 -9.40 18.10
N THR A 86 -41.13 -10.23 17.15
CA THR A 86 -41.40 -10.08 15.72
C THR A 86 -42.15 -11.29 15.20
N CYS A 87 -43.12 -11.07 14.32
CA CYS A 87 -43.84 -12.11 13.62
C CYS A 87 -43.63 -11.95 12.12
N CYS A 88 -43.50 -13.07 11.39
CA CYS A 88 -43.48 -13.08 9.94
C CYS A 88 -44.64 -13.91 9.43
N TYR A 89 -45.31 -13.43 8.40
CA TYR A 89 -46.40 -14.13 7.73
C TYR A 89 -46.05 -14.26 6.25
N ILE A 90 -46.18 -15.46 5.71
CA ILE A 90 -46.15 -15.69 4.26
C ILE A 90 -47.61 -15.80 3.83
N LEU A 91 -48.10 -14.81 3.09
CA LEU A 91 -49.51 -14.74 2.70
C LEU A 91 -49.67 -14.95 1.20
N ASP A 92 -50.78 -15.56 0.82
CA ASP A 92 -51.21 -15.64 -0.58
C ASP A 92 -51.92 -14.34 -1.03
N LYS A 93 -52.34 -14.31 -2.30
CA LYS A 93 -53.07 -13.20 -2.91
C LYS A 93 -54.43 -12.87 -2.26
N HIS A 94 -54.94 -13.75 -1.39
CA HIS A 94 -56.17 -13.57 -0.63
C HIS A 94 -55.90 -13.18 0.82
N PHE A 95 -54.64 -12.87 1.16
CA PHE A 95 -54.17 -12.54 2.51
C PHE A 95 -54.33 -13.70 3.51
N ALA A 96 -54.44 -14.94 3.02
CA ALA A 96 -54.46 -16.13 3.85
C ALA A 96 -53.03 -16.68 4.04
N PRO A 97 -52.68 -17.27 5.21
CA PRO A 97 -51.39 -17.90 5.41
C PRO A 97 -51.12 -19.01 4.38
N ALA A 98 -50.00 -18.92 3.67
CA ALA A 98 -49.57 -19.92 2.71
C ALA A 98 -49.14 -21.21 3.42
N PRO A 99 -49.44 -22.41 2.86
CA PRO A 99 -48.92 -23.67 3.39
C PRO A 99 -47.38 -23.72 3.37
N ILE A 100 -46.80 -24.56 4.23
CA ILE A 100 -45.34 -24.80 4.25
C ILE A 100 -44.86 -25.23 2.86
N GLY A 101 -43.78 -24.62 2.37
CA GLY A 101 -43.18 -24.87 1.05
C GLY A 101 -43.79 -24.05 -0.09
N VAL A 102 -44.94 -23.41 0.12
CA VAL A 102 -45.62 -22.58 -0.90
C VAL A 102 -45.08 -21.15 -0.84
N ILE A 103 -44.83 -20.58 -2.02
CA ILE A 103 -44.34 -19.21 -2.18
C ILE A 103 -45.50 -18.23 -1.95
N GLY A 104 -45.23 -17.18 -1.18
CA GLY A 104 -46.15 -16.06 -0.99
C GLY A 104 -45.40 -14.78 -0.64
N ASP A 105 -46.17 -13.73 -0.38
CA ASP A 105 -45.67 -12.42 0.02
C ASP A 105 -45.28 -12.44 1.50
N LEU A 106 -44.10 -11.91 1.82
CA LEU A 106 -43.65 -11.76 3.20
C LEU A 106 -44.21 -10.49 3.84
N TYR A 107 -44.85 -10.65 4.99
CA TYR A 107 -45.32 -9.59 5.87
C TYR A 107 -44.63 -9.68 7.23
N ILE A 108 -44.31 -8.53 7.82
CA ILE A 108 -43.65 -8.45 9.13
C ILE A 108 -44.53 -7.69 10.10
N GLY A 109 -44.75 -8.27 11.28
CA GLY A 109 -45.51 -7.69 12.39
C GLY A 109 -44.70 -7.65 13.68
N GLY A 110 -45.26 -7.00 14.69
CA GLY A 110 -44.70 -6.89 16.03
C GLY A 110 -44.11 -5.52 16.33
N VAL A 111 -43.48 -5.39 17.51
CA VAL A 111 -43.10 -4.09 18.10
C VAL A 111 -42.03 -3.32 17.31
N GLN A 112 -41.38 -3.96 16.35
CA GLN A 112 -40.29 -3.39 15.55
C GLN A 112 -40.77 -2.74 14.24
N VAL A 113 -42.05 -2.91 13.89
CA VAL A 113 -42.65 -2.25 12.72
C VAL A 113 -42.71 -0.74 12.96
N ALA A 114 -42.17 0.02 12.01
CA ALA A 114 -42.15 1.47 12.06
C ALA A 114 -43.55 2.08 11.98
N GLN A 115 -43.67 3.36 12.35
CA GLN A 115 -44.95 4.09 12.27
C GLN A 115 -45.38 4.38 10.82
N GLY A 116 -44.43 4.47 9.89
CA GLY A 116 -44.70 4.82 8.50
C GLY A 116 -43.58 5.62 7.84
N TYR A 117 -43.88 6.15 6.65
CA TYR A 117 -42.99 7.01 5.88
C TYR A 117 -43.27 8.49 6.18
N LEU A 118 -42.22 9.25 6.48
CA LEU A 118 -42.35 10.68 6.82
C LEU A 118 -42.92 11.48 5.64
N GLY A 119 -44.04 12.18 5.87
CA GLY A 119 -44.67 13.03 4.85
C GLY A 119 -45.35 12.28 3.71
N GLN A 120 -45.48 10.95 3.79
CA GLN A 120 -46.06 10.10 2.74
C GLN A 120 -47.18 9.21 3.30
N PRO A 121 -48.35 9.79 3.65
CA PRO A 121 -49.44 9.04 4.28
C PRO A 121 -50.04 7.97 3.35
N ASP A 122 -50.14 8.22 2.05
CA ASP A 122 -50.71 7.27 1.10
C ASP A 122 -49.83 6.01 0.95
N LEU A 123 -48.52 6.20 0.78
CA LEU A 123 -47.56 5.09 0.74
C LEU A 123 -47.52 4.34 2.08
N THR A 124 -47.66 5.07 3.19
CA THR A 124 -47.75 4.45 4.52
C THR A 124 -48.98 3.54 4.61
N ALA A 125 -50.16 4.01 4.21
CA ALA A 125 -51.37 3.20 4.21
C ALA A 125 -51.30 2.00 3.26
N GLU A 126 -50.59 2.12 2.14
CA GLU A 126 -50.35 1.01 1.20
C GLU A 126 -49.46 -0.08 1.80
N ARG A 127 -48.40 0.29 2.52
CA ARG A 127 -47.37 -0.66 2.99
C ARG A 127 -47.56 -1.14 4.43
N PHE A 128 -48.19 -0.34 5.29
CA PHE A 128 -48.44 -0.66 6.69
C PHE A 128 -49.92 -0.98 6.87
N VAL A 129 -50.26 -2.26 6.67
CA VAL A 129 -51.63 -2.75 6.48
C VAL A 129 -52.16 -3.47 7.72
N SER A 130 -53.44 -3.28 8.02
CA SER A 130 -54.16 -4.10 8.99
C SER A 130 -54.80 -5.29 8.27
N LEU A 131 -54.42 -6.51 8.66
CA LEU A 131 -54.90 -7.75 8.03
C LEU A 131 -55.47 -8.71 9.09
N PRO A 132 -56.51 -9.51 8.77
CA PRO A 132 -57.16 -10.41 9.74
C PRO A 132 -56.25 -11.45 10.41
N VAL A 133 -55.10 -11.75 9.80
CA VAL A 133 -54.13 -12.74 10.30
C VAL A 133 -53.35 -12.27 11.53
N SER A 134 -53.42 -10.99 11.86
CA SER A 134 -52.73 -10.38 13.01
C SER A 134 -53.59 -9.26 13.62
N PRO A 135 -53.62 -9.12 14.95
CA PRO A 135 -54.22 -7.95 15.58
C PRO A 135 -53.37 -6.67 15.40
N ASP A 136 -52.09 -6.81 15.04
CA ASP A 136 -51.16 -5.70 14.85
C ASP A 136 -51.11 -5.22 13.38
N ILE A 137 -50.60 -4.00 13.17
CA ILE A 137 -50.23 -3.51 11.84
C ILE A 137 -49.07 -4.35 11.29
N LEU A 138 -49.21 -4.80 10.04
CA LEU A 138 -48.20 -5.56 9.32
C LEU A 138 -47.57 -4.69 8.23
N TYR A 139 -46.25 -4.78 8.10
CA TYR A 139 -45.52 -4.20 6.97
C TYR A 139 -45.45 -5.19 5.81
N LYS A 140 -45.94 -4.80 4.62
CA LYS A 140 -45.82 -5.53 3.35
C LYS A 140 -44.44 -5.27 2.74
N THR A 141 -43.56 -6.27 2.73
CA THR A 141 -42.15 -6.08 2.36
C THR A 141 -41.89 -5.97 0.84
N GLY A 142 -42.78 -6.56 0.03
CA GLY A 142 -42.58 -6.78 -1.41
C GLY A 142 -41.59 -7.91 -1.74
N ASP A 143 -41.16 -8.68 -0.73
CA ASP A 143 -40.29 -9.83 -0.89
C ASP A 143 -41.13 -11.12 -1.00
N LEU A 144 -40.74 -12.00 -1.93
CA LEU A 144 -41.30 -13.34 -2.06
C LEU A 144 -40.51 -14.30 -1.17
N ALA A 145 -41.22 -15.11 -0.39
CA ALA A 145 -40.61 -16.08 0.50
C ALA A 145 -41.51 -17.31 0.71
N ARG A 146 -40.95 -18.33 1.36
CA ARG A 146 -41.70 -19.51 1.82
C ARG A 146 -41.16 -20.04 3.13
N TYR A 147 -42.02 -20.68 3.90
CA TYR A 147 -41.58 -21.49 5.03
C TYR A 147 -41.02 -22.84 4.56
N ARG A 148 -39.89 -23.25 5.12
CA ARG A 148 -39.40 -24.63 5.04
C ARG A 148 -40.01 -25.48 6.16
N ALA A 149 -39.89 -26.81 6.03
CA ALA A 149 -40.43 -27.76 7.00
C ALA A 149 -39.80 -27.64 8.40
N ASP A 150 -38.58 -27.10 8.50
CA ASP A 150 -37.88 -26.79 9.75
C ASP A 150 -38.33 -25.47 10.42
N GLY A 151 -39.29 -24.78 9.80
CA GLY A 151 -39.83 -23.50 10.23
C GLY A 151 -38.93 -22.30 9.93
N ARG A 152 -37.84 -22.47 9.17
CA ARG A 152 -37.03 -21.34 8.67
C ARG A 152 -37.66 -20.76 7.41
N ILE A 153 -37.38 -19.49 7.14
CA ILE A 153 -37.91 -18.75 6.00
C ILE A 153 -36.85 -18.68 4.91
N GLU A 154 -37.21 -19.10 3.70
CA GLU A 154 -36.40 -18.99 2.50
C GLU A 154 -36.83 -17.77 1.70
N PHE A 155 -35.88 -16.88 1.42
CA PHE A 155 -36.06 -15.70 0.58
C PHE A 155 -35.88 -16.07 -0.90
N LEU A 156 -36.79 -15.61 -1.76
CA LEU A 156 -36.88 -16.01 -3.17
C LEU A 156 -36.76 -14.83 -4.14
N GLY A 157 -36.45 -13.62 -3.65
CA GLY A 157 -36.37 -12.40 -4.44
C GLY A 157 -37.51 -11.44 -4.15
N ARG A 158 -37.69 -10.46 -5.04
CA ARG A 158 -38.74 -9.42 -4.94
C ARG A 158 -39.83 -9.60 -5.99
N GLU A 159 -41.03 -9.16 -5.65
CA GLU A 159 -42.14 -9.04 -6.59
C GLU A 159 -41.98 -7.80 -7.51
N ASP A 160 -41.35 -6.74 -7.00
CA ASP A 160 -41.13 -5.47 -7.71
C ASP A 160 -39.73 -5.36 -8.35
N PHE A 161 -39.47 -4.22 -9.03
CA PHE A 161 -38.19 -3.94 -9.73
C PHE A 161 -37.12 -3.32 -8.82
N GLN A 162 -37.30 -3.35 -7.50
CA GLN A 162 -36.30 -2.84 -6.57
C GLN A 162 -35.12 -3.80 -6.50
N VAL A 163 -33.91 -3.26 -6.54
CA VAL A 163 -32.69 -4.06 -6.45
C VAL A 163 -31.87 -3.64 -5.25
N LYS A 164 -31.07 -4.57 -4.73
CA LYS A 164 -30.07 -4.28 -3.70
C LYS A 164 -28.68 -4.42 -4.31
N ILE A 165 -27.98 -3.30 -4.41
CA ILE A 165 -26.64 -3.23 -5.00
C ILE A 165 -25.75 -2.53 -3.99
N ARG A 166 -24.66 -3.20 -3.58
CA ARG A 166 -23.65 -2.68 -2.65
C ARG A 166 -24.26 -2.21 -1.32
N GLY A 167 -25.26 -2.92 -0.83
CA GLY A 167 -25.99 -2.62 0.41
C GLY A 167 -27.05 -1.52 0.29
N PHE A 168 -27.20 -0.87 -0.87
CA PHE A 168 -28.21 0.15 -1.11
C PHE A 168 -29.45 -0.46 -1.76
N ARG A 169 -30.63 -0.10 -1.24
CA ARG A 169 -31.91 -0.36 -1.89
C ARG A 169 -32.11 0.71 -2.96
N ILE A 170 -32.18 0.30 -4.22
CA ILE A 170 -32.23 1.19 -5.37
C ILE A 170 -33.55 0.97 -6.12
N GLU A 171 -34.27 2.07 -6.34
CA GLU A 171 -35.45 2.14 -7.19
C GLU A 171 -35.02 2.36 -8.64
N LEU A 172 -35.05 1.32 -9.49
CA LEU A 172 -34.61 1.45 -10.88
C LEU A 172 -35.41 2.51 -11.66
N GLY A 173 -36.70 2.63 -11.36
CA GLY A 173 -37.58 3.63 -11.97
C GLY A 173 -37.19 5.08 -11.68
N GLU A 174 -36.50 5.35 -10.56
CA GLU A 174 -36.00 6.70 -10.25
C GLU A 174 -34.91 7.10 -11.25
N ILE A 175 -34.00 6.17 -11.57
CA ILE A 175 -32.93 6.39 -12.53
C ILE A 175 -33.50 6.53 -13.94
N GLU A 176 -34.45 5.66 -14.31
CA GLU A 176 -35.18 5.73 -15.60
C GLU A 176 -35.85 7.09 -15.79
N ALA A 177 -36.55 7.59 -14.76
CA ALA A 177 -37.25 8.87 -14.80
C ALA A 177 -36.30 10.06 -14.97
N GLN A 178 -35.10 10.01 -14.39
CA GLN A 178 -34.08 11.05 -14.63
C GLN A 178 -33.51 10.95 -16.04
N LEU A 179 -33.17 9.75 -16.51
CA LEU A 179 -32.60 9.55 -17.85
C LEU A 179 -33.48 10.12 -18.96
N VAL A 180 -34.80 9.90 -18.90
CA VAL A 180 -35.76 10.41 -19.90
C VAL A 180 -35.90 11.94 -19.89
N ARG A 181 -35.40 12.64 -18.86
CA ARG A 181 -35.34 14.11 -18.86
C ARG A 181 -34.19 14.68 -19.68
N HIS A 182 -33.22 13.85 -20.07
CA HIS A 182 -32.11 14.28 -20.91
C HIS A 182 -32.58 14.42 -22.37
N GLU A 183 -32.25 15.54 -23.03
CA GLU A 183 -32.76 15.88 -24.37
C GLU A 183 -32.46 14.85 -25.46
N ARG A 184 -31.41 14.04 -25.27
CA ARG A 184 -30.99 12.99 -26.20
C ARG A 184 -31.58 11.61 -25.91
N VAL A 185 -32.40 11.45 -24.88
CA VAL A 185 -32.95 10.15 -24.46
C VAL A 185 -34.46 10.15 -24.64
N ARG A 186 -34.95 9.34 -25.58
CA ARG A 186 -36.39 9.17 -25.82
C ARG A 186 -37.02 8.23 -24.80
N GLU A 187 -36.36 7.10 -24.54
CA GLU A 187 -36.82 6.08 -23.62
C GLU A 187 -35.62 5.46 -22.89
N ALA A 188 -35.81 5.07 -21.62
CA ALA A 188 -34.77 4.47 -20.81
C ALA A 188 -35.31 3.32 -19.97
N VAL A 189 -34.51 2.26 -19.85
CA VAL A 189 -34.76 1.10 -18.99
C VAL A 189 -33.48 0.80 -18.24
N VAL A 190 -33.56 0.67 -16.92
CA VAL A 190 -32.41 0.31 -16.08
C VAL A 190 -32.63 -1.12 -15.58
N ALA A 191 -31.56 -1.91 -15.58
CA ALA A 191 -31.56 -3.26 -15.06
C ALA A 191 -30.31 -3.53 -14.23
N ALA A 192 -30.46 -4.38 -13.23
CA ALA A 192 -29.32 -5.00 -12.55
C ALA A 192 -28.87 -6.22 -13.34
N HIS A 193 -27.55 -6.36 -13.54
CA HIS A 193 -26.94 -7.55 -14.13
C HIS A 193 -25.83 -8.07 -13.23
N LEU A 194 -25.44 -9.32 -13.41
CA LEU A 194 -24.28 -9.89 -12.73
C LEU A 194 -23.01 -9.47 -13.48
N GLY A 195 -22.07 -8.81 -12.80
CA GLY A 195 -20.72 -8.50 -13.30
C GLY A 195 -19.83 -9.75 -13.36
N ARG A 196 -18.61 -9.61 -13.86
CA ARG A 196 -17.66 -10.73 -14.03
C ARG A 196 -17.14 -11.27 -12.70
N SER A 197 -17.08 -10.46 -11.64
CA SER A 197 -16.80 -10.91 -10.25
C SER A 197 -17.97 -11.60 -9.55
N GLY A 198 -19.15 -11.65 -10.17
CA GLY A 198 -20.35 -12.19 -9.53
C GLY A 198 -21.05 -11.24 -8.55
N GLU A 199 -20.81 -9.93 -8.65
CA GLU A 199 -21.58 -8.88 -7.97
C GLU A 199 -22.64 -8.28 -8.90
N TYR A 200 -23.74 -7.74 -8.34
CA TYR A 200 -24.75 -7.06 -9.15
C TYR A 200 -24.35 -5.61 -9.45
N GLU A 201 -24.51 -5.20 -10.71
CA GLU A 201 -24.22 -3.85 -11.21
C GLU A 201 -25.39 -3.27 -12.01
N LEU A 202 -25.45 -1.94 -12.13
CA LEU A 202 -26.48 -1.24 -12.89
C LEU A 202 -26.03 -1.01 -14.34
N ALA A 203 -26.90 -1.39 -15.28
CA ALA A 203 -26.80 -1.01 -16.69
C ALA A 203 -28.05 -0.23 -17.11
N ALA A 204 -27.82 0.87 -17.84
CA ALA A 204 -28.87 1.66 -18.47
C ALA A 204 -28.95 1.35 -19.96
N TYR A 205 -30.13 1.00 -20.43
CA TYR A 205 -30.46 0.80 -21.83
C TYR A 205 -31.29 1.99 -22.30
N ILE A 206 -30.88 2.60 -23.40
CA ILE A 206 -31.47 3.86 -23.87
C ILE A 206 -31.84 3.75 -25.34
N ILE A 207 -32.90 4.46 -25.72
CA ILE A 207 -33.21 4.77 -27.11
C ILE A 207 -32.99 6.27 -27.29
N ALA A 208 -32.13 6.65 -28.23
CA ALA A 208 -31.80 8.04 -28.47
C ALA A 208 -32.97 8.80 -29.14
N ASP A 209 -33.08 10.09 -28.85
CA ASP A 209 -33.98 11.00 -29.56
C ASP A 209 -33.23 11.68 -30.72
N GLY A 210 -33.40 11.15 -31.94
CA GLY A 210 -32.72 11.63 -33.15
C GLY A 210 -31.55 10.77 -33.63
N ALA A 211 -30.77 11.29 -34.59
CA ALA A 211 -29.67 10.56 -35.25
C ALA A 211 -28.33 10.63 -34.50
N GLU A 212 -28.20 11.52 -33.50
CA GLU A 212 -26.98 11.63 -32.69
C GLU A 212 -27.04 10.67 -31.49
N SER A 213 -25.96 9.93 -31.25
CA SER A 213 -25.87 9.00 -30.12
C SER A 213 -25.82 9.75 -28.79
N ALA A 214 -26.54 9.24 -27.80
CA ALA A 214 -26.38 9.68 -26.43
C ALA A 214 -25.17 8.96 -25.82
N ASP A 215 -24.03 9.66 -25.76
CA ASP A 215 -22.77 9.10 -25.31
C ASP A 215 -22.74 8.91 -23.78
N ALA A 216 -22.12 7.81 -23.34
CA ALA A 216 -22.08 7.40 -21.94
C ALA A 216 -21.52 8.47 -20.97
N PRO A 217 -20.43 9.22 -21.30
CA PRO A 217 -19.90 10.25 -20.42
C PRO A 217 -20.90 11.39 -20.16
N THR A 218 -21.60 11.85 -21.19
CA THR A 218 -22.61 12.92 -21.08
C THR A 218 -23.77 12.51 -20.19
N LEU A 219 -24.32 11.31 -20.39
CA LEU A 219 -25.43 10.81 -19.57
C LEU A 219 -25.02 10.60 -18.10
N ARG A 220 -23.81 10.10 -17.87
CA ARG A 220 -23.26 9.93 -16.53
C ARG A 220 -23.09 11.27 -15.80
N ALA A 221 -22.54 12.27 -16.49
CA ALA A 221 -22.40 13.62 -15.95
C ALA A 221 -23.76 14.27 -15.64
N PHE A 222 -24.77 14.04 -16.48
CA PHE A 222 -26.13 14.52 -16.25
C PHE A 222 -26.76 13.87 -15.01
N LEU A 223 -26.76 12.53 -14.91
CA LEU A 223 -27.35 11.83 -13.76
C LEU A 223 -26.68 12.21 -12.42
N SER A 224 -25.38 12.46 -12.43
CA SER A 224 -24.61 12.80 -11.23
C SER A 224 -25.02 14.15 -10.61
N GLN A 225 -25.79 14.98 -11.31
CA GLN A 225 -26.35 16.23 -10.78
C GLN A 225 -27.58 16.01 -9.89
N PHE A 226 -28.25 14.86 -10.03
CA PHE A 226 -29.55 14.58 -9.40
C PHE A 226 -29.53 13.34 -8.51
N LEU A 227 -28.65 12.38 -8.79
CA LEU A 227 -28.61 11.09 -8.13
C LEU A 227 -27.26 10.87 -7.42
N PRO A 228 -27.25 10.17 -6.28
CA PRO A 228 -26.01 9.78 -5.62
C PRO A 228 -25.23 8.76 -6.46
N THR A 229 -23.90 8.71 -6.27
CA THR A 229 -22.97 7.91 -7.08
C THR A 229 -23.35 6.43 -7.21
N TYR A 230 -23.91 5.82 -6.16
CA TYR A 230 -24.29 4.39 -6.18
C TYR A 230 -25.52 4.09 -7.06
N MET A 231 -26.29 5.10 -7.47
CA MET A 231 -27.42 4.96 -8.40
C MET A 231 -27.00 5.22 -9.85
N ILE A 232 -25.77 5.66 -10.11
CA ILE A 232 -25.30 5.96 -11.46
C ILE A 232 -24.93 4.65 -12.17
N PRO A 233 -25.54 4.31 -13.33
CA PRO A 233 -25.24 3.09 -14.06
C PRO A 233 -23.76 3.00 -14.47
N GLY A 234 -23.17 1.82 -14.33
CA GLY A 234 -21.78 1.56 -14.77
C GLY A 234 -21.67 1.58 -16.30
N ARG A 235 -22.70 1.06 -16.97
CA ARG A 235 -22.75 0.91 -18.43
C ARG A 235 -23.99 1.60 -19.02
N PHE A 236 -23.81 2.20 -20.19
CA PHE A 236 -24.88 2.79 -21.00
C PHE A 236 -24.89 2.11 -22.36
N ILE A 237 -26.03 1.52 -22.72
CA ILE A 237 -26.19 0.70 -23.94
C ILE A 237 -27.30 1.32 -24.78
N GLN A 238 -26.95 1.80 -25.97
CA GLN A 238 -27.94 2.31 -26.91
C GLN A 238 -28.56 1.15 -27.71
N LEU A 239 -29.88 1.11 -27.77
CA LEU A 239 -30.68 0.16 -28.55
C LEU A 239 -31.57 0.92 -29.54
N ASP A 240 -31.90 0.28 -30.66
CA ASP A 240 -32.87 0.84 -31.62
C ASP A 240 -34.32 0.72 -31.11
N GLN A 241 -34.60 -0.35 -30.36
CA GLN A 241 -35.91 -0.64 -29.75
C GLN A 241 -35.75 -1.55 -28.53
N PHE A 242 -36.68 -1.44 -27.57
CA PHE A 242 -36.72 -2.36 -26.43
C PHE A 242 -37.41 -3.68 -26.77
N PRO A 243 -36.93 -4.82 -26.24
CA PRO A 243 -37.67 -6.07 -26.31
C PRO A 243 -38.97 -5.94 -25.51
N LEU A 244 -40.08 -6.39 -26.09
CA LEU A 244 -41.41 -6.33 -25.47
C LEU A 244 -41.96 -7.75 -25.23
N THR A 245 -42.66 -7.92 -24.11
CA THR A 245 -43.50 -9.08 -23.81
C THR A 245 -44.71 -9.14 -24.76
N PRO A 246 -45.40 -10.29 -24.88
CA PRO A 246 -46.63 -10.40 -25.68
C PRO A 246 -47.74 -9.42 -25.30
N ASN A 247 -47.70 -8.86 -24.08
CA ASN A 247 -48.65 -7.88 -23.56
C ASN A 247 -48.20 -6.42 -23.79
N GLY A 248 -47.14 -6.20 -24.58
CA GLY A 248 -46.66 -4.85 -24.94
C GLY A 248 -45.87 -4.13 -23.85
N LYS A 249 -45.49 -4.80 -22.76
CA LYS A 249 -44.59 -4.25 -21.72
C LYS A 249 -43.13 -4.59 -22.04
N VAL A 250 -42.18 -3.74 -21.65
CA VAL A 250 -40.74 -4.02 -21.77
C VAL A 250 -40.37 -5.33 -21.07
N ASP A 251 -39.69 -6.22 -21.79
CA ASP A 251 -39.15 -7.47 -21.26
C ASP A 251 -37.70 -7.28 -20.81
N ARG A 252 -37.52 -6.92 -19.54
CA ARG A 252 -36.19 -6.71 -18.94
C ARG A 252 -35.31 -7.98 -18.97
N ARG A 253 -35.88 -9.18 -19.06
CA ARG A 253 -35.12 -10.44 -19.12
C ARG A 253 -34.53 -10.71 -20.50
N ALA A 254 -35.08 -10.08 -21.53
CA ALA A 254 -34.62 -10.19 -22.91
C ALA A 254 -33.64 -9.07 -23.31
N LEU A 255 -33.26 -8.20 -22.37
CA LEU A 255 -32.25 -7.17 -22.61
C LEU A 255 -30.86 -7.81 -22.87
N PRO A 256 -30.06 -7.27 -23.80
CA PRO A 256 -28.73 -7.81 -24.10
C PRO A 256 -27.81 -7.81 -22.88
N ASP A 257 -27.02 -8.87 -22.67
CA ASP A 257 -26.06 -8.96 -21.57
C ASP A 257 -24.93 -7.91 -21.74
N PRO A 258 -24.77 -6.94 -20.81
CA PRO A 258 -23.74 -5.91 -20.87
C PRO A 258 -22.30 -6.44 -20.91
N ASN A 259 -22.07 -7.67 -20.45
CA ASN A 259 -20.73 -8.28 -20.42
C ASN A 259 -20.27 -8.81 -21.78
N GLN A 260 -21.22 -9.07 -22.69
CA GLN A 260 -20.98 -9.66 -24.02
C GLN A 260 -20.86 -8.59 -25.12
N LEU A 261 -21.16 -7.33 -24.78
CA LEU A 261 -21.05 -6.21 -25.69
C LEU A 261 -19.64 -5.63 -25.64
N THR A 262 -18.92 -5.72 -26.76
CA THR A 262 -17.66 -5.00 -26.96
C THR A 262 -18.00 -3.53 -27.22
N LEU A 263 -17.85 -2.68 -26.21
CA LEU A 263 -17.94 -1.23 -26.41
C LEU A 263 -16.79 -0.80 -27.34
N ALA A 264 -17.07 0.10 -28.28
CA ALA A 264 -16.08 0.55 -29.24
C ALA A 264 -14.87 1.16 -28.50
N PRO A 265 -13.63 0.74 -28.79
CA PRO A 265 -12.46 1.24 -28.06
C PRO A 265 -12.33 2.74 -28.31
N THR A 266 -12.20 3.50 -27.22
CA THR A 266 -11.64 4.85 -27.24
C THR A 266 -10.30 4.82 -27.97
N ALA A 267 -10.01 5.84 -28.79
CA ALA A 267 -8.71 5.93 -29.46
C ALA A 267 -7.59 5.89 -28.41
N PHE A 268 -6.69 4.90 -28.52
CA PHE A 268 -5.62 4.72 -27.55
C PHE A 268 -4.69 5.94 -27.52
N VAL A 269 -4.54 6.53 -26.34
CA VAL A 269 -3.61 7.63 -26.07
C VAL A 269 -2.72 7.22 -24.90
N ALA A 270 -1.40 7.19 -25.11
CA ALA A 270 -0.45 6.75 -24.08
C ALA A 270 -0.35 7.74 -22.90
N PRO A 271 -0.03 7.28 -21.68
CA PRO A 271 0.27 8.12 -20.52
C PRO A 271 1.29 9.22 -20.80
N ARG A 272 0.98 10.46 -20.42
CA ARG A 272 1.74 11.66 -20.78
C ARG A 272 2.64 12.19 -19.66
N ASN A 273 2.37 11.79 -18.42
CA ASN A 273 3.12 12.22 -17.23
C ASN A 273 3.26 11.06 -16.23
N SER A 274 4.09 11.24 -15.20
CA SER A 274 4.41 10.20 -14.21
C SER A 274 3.20 9.74 -13.40
N ASN A 275 2.25 10.62 -13.08
CA ASN A 275 1.03 10.23 -12.39
C ASN A 275 0.13 9.37 -13.30
N GLU A 276 -0.06 9.76 -14.56
CA GLU A 276 -0.82 8.96 -15.53
C GLU A 276 -0.16 7.59 -15.75
N GLN A 277 1.18 7.53 -15.83
CA GLN A 277 1.94 6.29 -15.99
C GLN A 277 1.76 5.36 -14.78
N LEU A 278 1.86 5.90 -13.56
CA LEU A 278 1.67 5.13 -12.34
C LEU A 278 0.24 4.56 -12.23
N VAL A 279 -0.78 5.40 -12.49
CA VAL A 279 -2.18 4.93 -12.48
C VAL A 279 -2.40 3.87 -13.56
N ALA A 280 -1.94 4.11 -14.79
CA ALA A 280 -2.08 3.15 -15.89
C ALA A 280 -1.37 1.82 -15.60
N ALA A 281 -0.16 1.83 -15.03
CA ALA A 281 0.57 0.61 -14.67
C ALA A 281 -0.15 -0.19 -13.58
N ILE A 282 -0.70 0.48 -12.57
CA ILE A 282 -1.51 -0.17 -11.52
C ILE A 282 -2.76 -0.80 -12.15
N TRP A 283 -3.44 -0.11 -13.07
CA TRP A 283 -4.62 -0.64 -13.76
C TRP A 283 -4.29 -1.82 -14.66
N GLN A 284 -3.24 -1.74 -15.48
CA GLN A 284 -2.80 -2.84 -16.34
C GLN A 284 -2.59 -4.13 -15.53
N ARG A 285 -1.88 -4.02 -14.41
CA ARG A 285 -1.58 -5.16 -13.54
C ARG A 285 -2.84 -5.74 -12.88
N ILE A 286 -3.73 -4.89 -12.37
CA ILE A 286 -4.92 -5.35 -11.62
C ILE A 286 -6.00 -5.88 -12.57
N LEU A 287 -6.16 -5.26 -13.73
CA LEU A 287 -7.14 -5.65 -14.73
C LEU A 287 -6.63 -6.78 -15.64
N GLY A 288 -5.32 -7.04 -15.66
CA GLY A 288 -4.69 -8.05 -16.53
C GLY A 288 -4.76 -7.68 -18.01
N VAL A 289 -4.77 -6.39 -18.33
CA VAL A 289 -4.86 -5.88 -19.72
C VAL A 289 -3.48 -5.45 -20.22
N ALA A 290 -3.22 -5.66 -21.51
CA ALA A 290 -1.91 -5.41 -22.13
C ALA A 290 -1.53 -3.92 -22.18
N ALA A 291 -2.51 -3.02 -22.33
CA ALA A 291 -2.32 -1.59 -22.36
C ALA A 291 -3.56 -0.87 -21.80
N VAL A 292 -3.34 0.30 -21.21
CA VAL A 292 -4.39 1.21 -20.70
C VAL A 292 -4.06 2.60 -21.21
N GLY A 293 -4.95 3.17 -22.00
CA GLY A 293 -4.88 4.54 -22.49
C GLY A 293 -5.39 5.55 -21.46
N VAL A 294 -4.99 6.81 -21.59
CA VAL A 294 -5.32 7.85 -20.60
C VAL A 294 -6.81 8.18 -20.51
N HIS A 295 -7.57 7.85 -21.56
CA HIS A 295 -9.01 8.07 -21.66
C HIS A 295 -9.83 6.79 -21.48
N ASP A 296 -9.17 5.66 -21.22
CA ASP A 296 -9.89 4.42 -20.97
C ASP A 296 -10.64 4.52 -19.64
N ASN A 297 -11.93 4.20 -19.67
CA ASN A 297 -12.76 4.19 -18.47
C ASN A 297 -12.55 2.87 -17.71
N PHE A 298 -12.20 2.95 -16.43
CA PHE A 298 -11.94 1.81 -15.55
C PHE A 298 -13.01 0.73 -15.67
N PHE A 299 -14.29 1.10 -15.62
CA PHE A 299 -15.42 0.17 -15.61
C PHE A 299 -15.75 -0.42 -16.98
N GLU A 300 -15.35 0.27 -18.05
CA GLU A 300 -15.56 -0.20 -19.42
C GLU A 300 -14.50 -1.25 -19.81
N ILE A 301 -13.26 -1.08 -19.35
CA ILE A 301 -12.14 -2.01 -19.63
C ILE A 301 -12.06 -3.20 -18.66
N GLY A 302 -13.11 -3.45 -17.88
CA GLY A 302 -13.22 -4.62 -17.00
C GLY A 302 -12.90 -4.37 -15.53
N GLY A 303 -12.77 -3.11 -15.12
CA GLY A 303 -12.70 -2.73 -13.71
C GLY A 303 -14.05 -2.85 -13.01
N GLU A 304 -14.01 -3.38 -11.80
CA GLU A 304 -15.19 -3.59 -10.94
C GLU A 304 -14.86 -3.09 -9.53
N SER A 305 -15.86 -2.96 -8.65
CA SER A 305 -15.67 -2.35 -7.31
C SER A 305 -14.55 -2.97 -6.50
N VAL A 306 -14.43 -4.31 -6.53
CA VAL A 306 -13.38 -5.06 -5.83
C VAL A 306 -11.99 -4.73 -6.40
N LEU A 307 -11.84 -4.73 -7.72
CA LEU A 307 -10.60 -4.36 -8.40
C LEU A 307 -10.26 -2.88 -8.15
N GLY A 308 -11.28 -2.02 -8.09
CA GLY A 308 -11.11 -0.61 -7.76
C GLY A 308 -10.53 -0.39 -6.37
N ILE A 309 -10.92 -1.19 -5.37
CA ILE A 309 -10.33 -1.12 -4.03
C ILE A 309 -8.88 -1.60 -4.04
N GLN A 310 -8.57 -2.65 -4.81
CA GLN A 310 -7.18 -3.07 -5.00
C GLN A 310 -6.36 -1.96 -5.67
N VAL A 311 -6.90 -1.25 -6.66
CA VAL A 311 -6.29 -0.08 -7.29
C VAL A 311 -6.02 0.99 -6.24
N ILE A 312 -7.02 1.35 -5.42
CA ILE A 312 -6.86 2.35 -4.35
C ILE A 312 -5.80 1.91 -3.33
N GLY A 313 -5.80 0.64 -2.91
CA GLY A 313 -4.79 0.11 -2.00
C GLY A 313 -3.37 0.22 -2.56
N GLN A 314 -3.21 -0.04 -3.86
CA GLN A 314 -1.92 0.07 -4.56
C GLN A 314 -1.51 1.54 -4.79
N LEU A 315 -2.45 2.42 -5.10
CA LEU A 315 -2.20 3.87 -5.19
C LEU A 315 -1.79 4.45 -3.82
N ARG A 316 -2.42 4.01 -2.73
CA ARG A 316 -2.04 4.40 -1.36
C ARG A 316 -0.67 3.87 -0.96
N LYS A 317 -0.35 2.61 -1.30
CA LYS A 317 1.01 2.05 -1.14
C LYS A 317 2.04 2.85 -1.93
N ALA A 318 1.67 3.31 -3.12
CA ALA A 318 2.45 4.23 -3.94
C ALA A 318 2.39 5.70 -3.44
N GLY A 319 1.99 5.96 -2.19
CA GLY A 319 2.05 7.27 -1.55
C GLY A 319 1.04 8.31 -2.05
N LEU A 320 0.07 7.91 -2.87
CA LEU A 320 -1.00 8.79 -3.34
C LEU A 320 -2.18 8.76 -2.36
N GLN A 321 -2.72 9.94 -2.05
CA GLN A 321 -3.95 10.09 -1.27
C GLN A 321 -5.15 9.78 -2.16
N ALA A 322 -5.39 8.49 -2.38
CA ALA A 322 -6.47 7.97 -3.20
C ALA A 322 -7.63 7.47 -2.32
N SER A 323 -8.86 7.78 -2.72
CA SER A 323 -10.07 7.28 -2.08
C SER A 323 -10.96 6.51 -3.06
N PRO A 324 -11.75 5.52 -2.61
CA PRO A 324 -12.70 4.83 -3.47
C PRO A 324 -13.65 5.80 -4.18
N GLU A 325 -14.08 6.85 -3.48
CA GLU A 325 -14.96 7.89 -4.03
C GLU A 325 -14.31 8.58 -5.24
N GLN A 326 -13.00 8.87 -5.17
CA GLN A 326 -12.28 9.48 -6.29
C GLN A 326 -12.22 8.57 -7.51
N LEU A 327 -12.04 7.25 -7.36
CA LEU A 327 -12.05 6.34 -8.52
C LEU A 327 -13.43 6.26 -9.18
N PHE A 328 -14.50 6.32 -8.40
CA PHE A 328 -15.87 6.36 -8.95
C PHE A 328 -16.20 7.70 -9.60
N GLN A 329 -15.63 8.80 -9.12
CA GLN A 329 -15.82 10.14 -9.66
C GLN A 329 -14.95 10.39 -10.90
N PHE A 330 -13.70 9.94 -10.89
CA PHE A 330 -12.68 10.15 -11.91
C PHE A 330 -12.33 8.80 -12.53
N GLN A 331 -13.11 8.42 -13.55
CA GLN A 331 -13.16 7.04 -14.05
C GLN A 331 -12.13 6.77 -15.15
N THR A 332 -11.40 7.79 -15.60
CA THR A 332 -10.29 7.64 -16.55
C THR A 332 -8.95 7.86 -15.87
N VAL A 333 -7.89 7.31 -16.45
CA VAL A 333 -6.51 7.52 -15.96
C VAL A 333 -6.16 9.01 -15.90
N ALA A 334 -6.51 9.79 -16.93
CA ALA A 334 -6.24 11.23 -16.98
C ALA A 334 -6.93 12.00 -15.84
N GLU A 335 -8.21 11.72 -15.61
CA GLU A 335 -9.00 12.39 -14.57
C GLU A 335 -8.52 11.99 -13.17
N LEU A 336 -8.28 10.69 -12.95
CA LEU A 336 -7.85 10.20 -11.64
C LEU A 336 -6.45 10.71 -11.31
N ALA A 337 -5.52 10.65 -12.27
CA ALA A 337 -4.18 11.18 -12.09
C ALA A 337 -4.19 12.69 -11.79
N ALA A 338 -5.04 13.47 -12.46
CA ALA A 338 -5.20 14.89 -12.19
C ALA A 338 -5.80 15.16 -10.79
N ALA A 339 -6.83 14.42 -10.40
CA ALA A 339 -7.43 14.55 -9.07
C ALA A 339 -6.44 14.19 -7.94
N LEU A 340 -5.65 13.13 -8.13
CA LEU A 340 -4.61 12.71 -7.19
C LEU A 340 -3.43 13.71 -7.15
N ALA A 341 -3.15 14.40 -8.25
CA ALA A 341 -2.16 15.48 -8.28
C ALA A 341 -2.62 16.70 -7.46
N LEU A 342 -3.90 17.05 -7.49
CA LEU A 342 -4.47 18.15 -6.72
C LEU A 342 -4.51 17.86 -5.21
N SER A 343 -4.76 16.61 -4.81
CA SER A 343 -4.73 16.19 -3.39
C SER A 343 -3.31 15.94 -2.84
N THR A 344 -2.31 15.86 -3.72
CA THR A 344 -0.88 15.83 -3.39
C THR A 344 -0.17 17.14 -3.76
N GLY A 345 -0.94 18.24 -3.89
CA GLY A 345 -0.56 19.49 -4.54
C GLY A 345 0.88 19.91 -4.27
N GLU A 346 1.53 20.50 -5.28
CA GLU A 346 2.91 21.05 -5.36
C GLU A 346 3.49 21.57 -4.03
N ALA A 347 3.67 20.66 -3.08
CA ALA A 347 4.03 21.01 -1.73
C ALA A 347 5.54 21.15 -1.74
N GLN A 348 6.00 22.33 -1.34
CA GLN A 348 7.37 22.52 -0.92
C GLN A 348 7.66 21.54 0.22
N LEU A 349 8.41 20.48 -0.07
CA LEU A 349 8.91 19.54 0.92
C LEU A 349 10.22 20.11 1.48
N PRO A 350 10.43 20.11 2.79
CA PRO A 350 11.67 20.66 3.35
C PRO A 350 12.83 19.71 3.06
N LEU A 351 14.03 20.27 2.85
CA LEU A 351 15.28 19.53 2.91
C LEU A 351 15.58 19.16 4.36
N THR A 352 15.99 17.92 4.61
CA THR A 352 16.53 17.56 5.94
C THR A 352 17.91 18.19 6.16
N PRO A 353 18.34 18.45 7.41
CA PRO A 353 19.70 18.93 7.69
C PRO A 353 20.79 18.04 7.08
N GLN A 354 20.56 16.72 7.02
CA GLN A 354 21.47 15.77 6.35
C GLN A 354 21.61 16.08 4.85
N GLN A 355 20.50 16.27 4.13
CA GLN A 355 20.54 16.54 2.70
C GLN A 355 21.25 17.86 2.39
N LEU A 356 21.09 18.87 3.25
CA LEU A 356 21.81 20.13 3.14
C LEU A 356 23.32 19.97 3.36
N ALA A 357 23.71 19.12 4.32
CA ALA A 357 25.12 18.90 4.64
C ALA A 357 25.89 18.10 3.58
N ILE A 358 25.23 17.19 2.87
CA ILE A 358 25.84 16.42 1.77
C ILE A 358 26.26 17.34 0.62
N GLY A 359 25.50 18.41 0.37
CA GLY A 359 25.73 19.34 -0.74
C GLY A 359 25.21 18.80 -2.09
N PHE A 360 24.80 19.73 -2.97
CA PHE A 360 24.15 19.39 -4.24
C PHE A 360 25.10 18.87 -5.33
N GLU A 361 26.41 19.04 -5.15
CA GLU A 361 27.45 18.59 -6.09
C GLU A 361 28.01 17.20 -5.76
N SER A 362 27.49 16.56 -4.72
CA SER A 362 27.98 15.26 -4.22
C SER A 362 27.25 14.11 -4.90
N PHE A 363 28.01 13.13 -5.41
CA PHE A 363 27.48 11.97 -6.13
C PHE A 363 28.04 10.67 -5.57
N HIS A 364 27.18 9.65 -5.48
CA HIS A 364 27.61 8.25 -5.45
C HIS A 364 27.89 7.78 -6.88
N LYS A 365 28.89 6.94 -7.07
CA LYS A 365 29.25 6.36 -8.36
C LYS A 365 29.35 4.84 -8.27
N LEU A 366 28.74 4.14 -9.23
CA LEU A 366 28.91 2.71 -9.42
C LEU A 366 29.44 2.43 -10.82
N THR A 367 30.30 1.42 -10.94
CA THR A 367 30.65 0.85 -12.24
C THR A 367 30.00 -0.53 -12.34
N LEU A 368 29.22 -0.75 -13.39
CA LEU A 368 28.50 -1.99 -13.65
C LEU A 368 29.06 -2.67 -14.90
N GLN A 369 29.08 -4.00 -14.89
CA GLN A 369 29.41 -4.87 -16.01
C GLN A 369 28.17 -5.68 -16.37
N ALA A 370 27.60 -5.43 -17.54
CA ALA A 370 26.55 -6.23 -18.13
C ALA A 370 27.08 -7.57 -18.63
N GLU A 371 26.27 -8.63 -18.52
CA GLU A 371 26.58 -9.93 -19.11
C GLU A 371 26.49 -9.91 -20.64
N THR A 372 25.61 -9.07 -21.18
CA THR A 372 25.37 -8.91 -22.62
C THR A 372 25.62 -7.48 -23.08
N PRO A 373 25.96 -7.25 -24.37
CA PRO A 373 26.12 -5.90 -24.89
C PRO A 373 24.88 -5.03 -24.63
N ILE A 374 25.11 -3.83 -24.11
CA ILE A 374 24.03 -2.92 -23.71
C ILE A 374 23.44 -2.25 -24.95
N GLU A 375 22.12 -2.34 -25.09
CA GLU A 375 21.35 -1.66 -26.11
C GLU A 375 20.91 -0.27 -25.59
N PRO A 376 21.43 0.83 -26.12
CA PRO A 376 21.23 2.12 -25.48
C PRO A 376 19.80 2.66 -25.46
N GLN A 377 19.04 2.41 -26.54
CA GLN A 377 17.64 2.87 -26.61
C GLN A 377 16.78 2.15 -25.57
N ARG A 378 17.06 0.87 -25.36
CA ARG A 378 16.38 0.04 -24.36
C ARG A 378 16.74 0.48 -22.93
N MET A 379 18.02 0.80 -22.67
CA MET A 379 18.46 1.37 -21.39
C MET A 379 17.79 2.72 -21.10
N GLN A 380 17.67 3.58 -22.11
CA GLN A 380 16.96 4.85 -21.96
C GLN A 380 15.46 4.67 -21.64
N ALA A 381 14.79 3.71 -22.29
CA ALA A 381 13.40 3.39 -22.00
C ALA A 381 13.21 2.82 -20.58
N ALA A 382 14.12 1.93 -20.15
CA ALA A 382 14.14 1.38 -18.79
C ALA A 382 14.28 2.47 -17.73
N LEU A 383 15.23 3.39 -17.95
CA LEU A 383 15.44 4.54 -17.07
C LEU A 383 14.18 5.41 -16.95
N GLN A 384 13.50 5.70 -18.06
CA GLN A 384 12.25 6.47 -18.06
C GLN A 384 11.14 5.76 -17.26
N ALA A 385 11.01 4.44 -17.39
CA ALA A 385 10.04 3.66 -16.63
C ALA A 385 10.32 3.72 -15.12
N VAL A 386 11.60 3.61 -14.71
CA VAL A 386 11.98 3.62 -13.29
C VAL A 386 11.86 4.99 -12.64
N ILE A 387 12.13 6.08 -13.36
CA ILE A 387 11.89 7.44 -12.87
C ILE A 387 10.40 7.68 -12.59
N ALA A 388 9.51 7.05 -13.35
CA ALA A 388 8.07 7.12 -13.11
C ALA A 388 7.64 6.36 -11.84
N LEU A 389 8.33 5.25 -11.52
CA LEU A 389 8.07 4.45 -10.33
C LEU A 389 8.57 5.14 -9.06
N HIS A 390 9.77 5.71 -9.09
CA HIS A 390 10.39 6.39 -7.95
C HIS A 390 10.25 7.90 -8.07
N SER A 391 9.10 8.44 -7.63
CA SER A 391 8.84 9.88 -7.75
C SER A 391 9.80 10.76 -6.94
N GLY A 392 10.55 10.18 -5.99
CA GLY A 392 11.68 10.84 -5.32
C GLY A 392 12.72 11.36 -6.31
N LEU A 393 12.91 10.69 -7.46
CA LEU A 393 13.80 11.13 -8.53
C LEU A 393 13.28 12.35 -9.32
N ASN A 394 12.07 12.84 -9.01
CA ASN A 394 11.44 14.02 -9.64
C ASN A 394 11.41 15.26 -8.72
N LEU A 395 12.19 15.27 -7.63
CA LEU A 395 12.28 16.40 -6.70
C LEU A 395 13.37 17.40 -7.09
N ILE A 396 13.01 18.66 -7.31
CA ILE A 396 13.97 19.73 -7.62
C ILE A 396 14.18 20.61 -6.39
N SER A 397 15.43 20.94 -6.10
CA SER A 397 15.78 21.94 -5.08
C SER A 397 15.35 23.33 -5.54
N ALA A 398 14.55 24.03 -4.73
CA ALA A 398 14.26 25.44 -4.90
C ALA A 398 15.29 26.26 -4.10
N GLU A 399 16.48 26.46 -4.67
CA GLU A 399 17.62 27.17 -4.02
C GLU A 399 17.31 28.61 -3.56
N LYS A 400 16.16 29.19 -3.94
CA LYS A 400 15.79 30.58 -3.66
C LYS A 400 14.84 30.78 -2.47
N THR A 401 14.49 29.73 -1.71
CA THR A 401 13.66 29.89 -0.50
C THR A 401 14.51 29.86 0.77
N ASP A 402 14.09 30.60 1.79
CA ASP A 402 14.67 30.56 3.15
C ASP A 402 13.59 30.09 4.15
N PRO A 403 13.68 28.87 4.71
CA PRO A 403 14.73 27.87 4.48
C PRO A 403 14.65 27.23 3.08
N PRO A 404 15.72 26.59 2.58
CA PRO A 404 15.72 25.90 1.30
C PRO A 404 14.69 24.77 1.28
N THR A 405 13.82 24.77 0.28
CA THR A 405 12.74 23.80 0.08
C THR A 405 12.96 23.02 -1.21
N GLN A 406 12.35 21.85 -1.34
CA GLN A 406 12.26 21.10 -2.59
C GLN A 406 10.83 21.18 -3.10
N THR A 407 10.67 21.35 -4.41
CA THR A 407 9.36 21.30 -5.05
C THR A 407 9.30 20.12 -6.00
N ARG A 408 8.16 19.42 -5.99
CA ARG A 408 7.83 18.46 -7.05
C ARG A 408 7.56 19.26 -8.31
N THR A 409 8.30 19.02 -9.38
CA THR A 409 8.10 19.77 -10.63
C THR A 409 7.36 18.95 -11.66
N SER A 410 6.61 19.64 -12.52
CA SER A 410 5.89 19.06 -13.65
C SER A 410 6.79 18.81 -14.87
N GLN A 411 8.03 19.30 -14.84
CA GLN A 411 9.05 19.02 -15.85
C GLN A 411 9.96 17.91 -15.34
N PRO A 412 10.25 16.86 -16.14
CA PRO A 412 11.13 15.79 -15.70
C PRO A 412 12.50 16.36 -15.34
N ILE A 413 13.05 15.96 -14.20
CA ILE A 413 14.47 16.18 -13.96
C ILE A 413 15.22 15.52 -15.12
N SER A 414 16.17 16.26 -15.67
CA SER A 414 17.03 15.81 -16.75
C SER A 414 17.88 14.63 -16.26
N CYS A 415 17.34 13.41 -16.26
CA CYS A 415 18.15 12.21 -16.21
C CYS A 415 18.79 12.07 -17.58
N VAL A 416 20.12 12.22 -17.62
CA VAL A 416 20.85 12.15 -18.88
C VAL A 416 21.53 10.79 -18.97
N CYS A 417 20.98 9.95 -19.83
CA CYS A 417 21.71 8.83 -20.40
C CYS A 417 22.45 9.36 -21.63
N SER A 418 23.75 9.65 -21.51
CA SER A 418 24.57 10.05 -22.66
C SER A 418 25.61 8.97 -22.95
N LEU A 419 25.58 8.49 -24.20
CA LEU A 419 26.52 7.51 -24.71
C LEU A 419 27.76 8.25 -25.23
N GLY A 420 28.93 7.93 -24.70
CA GLY A 420 30.23 8.34 -25.24
C GLY A 420 30.66 9.79 -25.02
N THR A 421 29.76 10.74 -24.74
CA THR A 421 30.13 12.12 -24.37
C THR A 421 29.61 12.49 -22.99
N ALA A 422 30.50 13.04 -22.15
CA ALA A 422 30.17 13.57 -20.83
C ALA A 422 28.97 14.51 -20.91
N CYS A 423 27.96 14.28 -20.08
CA CYS A 423 26.80 15.14 -20.00
C CYS A 423 27.22 16.52 -19.47
N GLN A 424 26.88 17.59 -20.21
CA GLN A 424 27.12 18.98 -19.79
C GLN A 424 25.93 19.59 -19.03
N GLN A 425 25.04 18.78 -18.44
CA GLN A 425 23.91 19.30 -17.66
C GLN A 425 24.23 19.31 -16.16
N PRO A 426 24.55 20.48 -15.57
CA PRO A 426 25.00 20.59 -14.18
C PRO A 426 23.92 20.30 -13.13
N HIS A 427 22.66 20.08 -13.54
CA HIS A 427 21.51 19.90 -12.63
C HIS A 427 20.90 18.49 -12.66
N ALA A 428 21.50 17.56 -13.41
CA ALA A 428 21.03 16.18 -13.48
C ALA A 428 21.37 15.42 -12.17
N VAL A 429 20.35 14.84 -11.55
CA VAL A 429 20.48 14.08 -10.28
C VAL A 429 20.84 12.60 -10.49
N LEU A 430 20.77 12.13 -11.73
CA LEU A 430 21.13 10.79 -12.13
C LEU A 430 21.76 10.78 -13.53
N HIS A 431 22.95 10.19 -13.64
CA HIS A 431 23.73 10.05 -14.88
C HIS A 431 24.06 8.58 -15.13
N ILE A 432 23.88 8.13 -16.37
CA ILE A 432 24.32 6.80 -16.80
C ILE A 432 25.16 7.00 -18.06
N HIS A 433 26.41 6.55 -18.00
CA HIS A 433 27.37 6.64 -19.10
C HIS A 433 27.83 5.25 -19.50
N GLN A 434 27.72 4.93 -20.78
CA GLN A 434 28.34 3.73 -21.31
C GLN A 434 29.86 3.95 -21.44
N LEU A 435 30.64 3.14 -20.73
CA LEU A 435 32.11 3.16 -20.77
C LEU A 435 32.64 2.33 -21.95
N ASP A 436 32.04 1.17 -22.21
CA ASP A 436 32.27 0.31 -23.36
C ASP A 436 31.00 -0.48 -23.72
N ASN A 437 31.08 -1.50 -24.61
CA ASN A 437 29.88 -2.24 -25.04
C ASN A 437 29.15 -2.99 -23.91
N GLN A 438 29.78 -3.23 -22.75
CA GLN A 438 29.20 -3.94 -21.62
C GLN A 438 29.36 -3.23 -20.27
N GLN A 439 30.07 -2.11 -20.18
CA GLN A 439 30.27 -1.37 -18.93
C GLN A 439 29.49 -0.07 -18.87
N LEU A 440 28.91 0.20 -17.70
CA LEU A 440 28.17 1.43 -17.38
C LEU A 440 28.75 2.10 -16.13
N ALA A 441 28.97 3.40 -16.20
CA ALA A 441 29.15 4.25 -15.04
C ALA A 441 27.80 4.87 -14.65
N PHE A 442 27.36 4.58 -13.44
CA PHE A 442 26.16 5.12 -12.82
C PHE A 442 26.56 6.20 -11.82
N GLN A 443 25.92 7.36 -11.84
CA GLN A 443 26.15 8.43 -10.87
C GLN A 443 24.83 8.98 -10.36
N ALA A 444 24.60 8.96 -9.05
CA ALA A 444 23.38 9.48 -8.43
C ALA A 444 23.73 10.53 -7.38
N ALA A 445 22.98 11.63 -7.35
CA ALA A 445 23.20 12.71 -6.40
C ALA A 445 22.94 12.23 -4.97
N ALA A 446 23.97 12.31 -4.11
CA ALA A 446 23.98 11.72 -2.77
C ALA A 446 22.96 12.37 -1.80
N TRP A 447 22.58 13.63 -2.05
CA TRP A 447 21.53 14.32 -1.29
C TRP A 447 20.12 13.81 -1.62
N LEU A 448 19.95 13.15 -2.77
CA LEU A 448 18.66 12.65 -3.24
C LEU A 448 18.53 11.15 -3.09
N VAL A 449 19.58 10.40 -3.40
CA VAL A 449 19.62 8.93 -3.36
C VAL A 449 20.74 8.53 -2.41
N ASP A 450 20.39 8.00 -1.23
CA ASP A 450 21.41 7.46 -0.34
C ASP A 450 22.03 6.16 -0.88
N ALA A 451 23.20 5.80 -0.37
CA ALA A 451 23.91 4.60 -0.81
C ALA A 451 23.08 3.31 -0.67
N ALA A 452 22.19 3.22 0.33
CA ALA A 452 21.32 2.07 0.50
C ALA A 452 20.18 2.00 -0.52
N SER A 453 19.85 3.12 -1.19
CA SER A 453 18.89 3.18 -2.29
C SER A 453 19.48 2.73 -3.63
N LEU A 454 20.81 2.76 -3.76
CA LEU A 454 21.48 2.45 -5.04
C LEU A 454 21.25 1.02 -5.52
N PRO A 455 21.40 -0.05 -4.70
CA PRO A 455 21.12 -1.40 -5.15
C PRO A 455 19.69 -1.57 -5.67
N ILE A 456 18.71 -1.00 -4.96
CA ILE A 456 17.29 -1.03 -5.35
C ILE A 456 17.09 -0.33 -6.69
N LEU A 457 17.68 0.85 -6.85
CA LEU A 457 17.56 1.63 -8.08
C LEU A 457 18.19 0.92 -9.28
N VAL A 458 19.36 0.31 -9.10
CA VAL A 458 20.02 -0.46 -10.17
C VAL A 458 19.23 -1.72 -10.51
N GLU A 459 18.75 -2.46 -9.50
CA GLU A 459 17.90 -3.65 -9.68
C GLU A 459 16.65 -3.31 -10.50
N ASP A 460 15.92 -2.24 -10.14
CA ASP A 460 14.71 -1.82 -10.85
C ASP A 460 15.01 -1.36 -12.29
N ILE A 461 16.14 -0.67 -12.51
CA ILE A 461 16.58 -0.28 -13.87
C ILE A 461 16.89 -1.51 -14.70
N TRP A 462 17.54 -2.50 -14.13
CA TRP A 462 17.88 -3.73 -14.84
C TRP A 462 16.64 -4.57 -15.15
N ALA A 463 15.73 -4.71 -14.19
CA ALA A 463 14.46 -5.40 -14.40
C ALA A 463 13.63 -4.74 -15.51
N ALA A 464 13.57 -3.40 -15.53
CA ALA A 464 12.92 -2.64 -16.60
C ALA A 464 13.64 -2.83 -17.95
N TYR A 465 14.98 -2.86 -17.94
CA TYR A 465 15.77 -3.13 -19.13
C TYR A 465 15.47 -4.51 -19.70
N GLU A 466 15.41 -5.55 -18.88
CA GLU A 466 15.11 -6.92 -19.31
C GLU A 466 13.65 -7.12 -19.75
N GLY A 467 12.77 -6.15 -19.51
CA GLY A 467 11.36 -6.21 -19.88
C GLY A 467 10.53 -7.03 -18.88
N LEU A 468 10.99 -7.16 -17.64
CA LEU A 468 10.25 -7.83 -16.57
C LEU A 468 9.07 -6.93 -16.16
N VAL A 469 7.85 -7.46 -16.30
CA VAL A 469 6.58 -6.69 -16.21
C VAL A 469 6.18 -6.31 -14.77
N ALA A 470 6.86 -6.83 -13.75
CA ALA A 470 6.43 -6.71 -12.36
C ALA A 470 7.46 -5.99 -11.46
N ILE A 471 7.66 -4.69 -11.68
CA ILE A 471 8.31 -3.84 -10.67
C ILE A 471 7.23 -3.38 -9.69
N GLU A 472 7.32 -3.80 -8.42
CA GLU A 472 6.34 -3.39 -7.41
C GLU A 472 6.41 -1.87 -7.16
N PRO A 473 5.29 -1.13 -7.19
CA PRO A 473 5.28 0.27 -6.82
C PRO A 473 5.79 0.44 -5.38
N THR A 474 6.82 1.26 -5.22
CA THR A 474 7.45 1.53 -3.93
C THR A 474 6.76 2.70 -3.22
N ALA A 475 6.89 2.74 -1.89
CA ALA A 475 6.45 3.90 -1.15
C ALA A 475 7.28 5.12 -1.58
N GLN A 476 6.65 6.28 -1.61
CA GLN A 476 7.28 7.47 -2.18
C GLN A 476 8.10 8.20 -1.12
N PHE A 477 9.31 8.64 -1.46
CA PHE A 477 10.17 9.42 -0.56
C PHE A 477 9.48 10.69 -0.03
N ALA A 478 8.60 11.31 -0.82
CA ALA A 478 7.78 12.43 -0.38
C ALA A 478 6.83 12.08 0.79
N ALA A 479 6.37 10.83 0.88
CA ALA A 479 5.56 10.36 2.00
C ALA A 479 6.41 10.23 3.27
N TRP A 480 7.67 9.79 3.17
CA TRP A 480 8.61 9.80 4.29
C TRP A 480 8.83 11.22 4.84
N LEU A 481 9.12 12.19 3.96
CA LEU A 481 9.29 13.60 4.34
C LEU A 481 8.04 14.18 5.03
N ARG A 482 6.84 13.89 4.50
CA ARG A 482 5.59 14.30 5.16
C ARG A 482 5.42 13.66 6.53
N ASN A 483 5.71 12.36 6.65
CA ASN A 483 5.64 11.68 7.93
C ASN A 483 6.62 12.30 8.96
N LEU A 484 7.82 12.72 8.55
CA LEU A 484 8.73 13.45 9.44
C LEU A 484 8.15 14.77 9.95
N GLN A 485 7.42 15.49 9.10
CA GLN A 485 6.79 16.77 9.46
C GLN A 485 5.60 16.59 10.39
N THR A 486 4.79 15.55 10.18
CA THR A 486 3.56 15.29 10.94
C THR A 486 3.78 14.41 12.17
N GLN A 487 4.93 13.74 12.27
CA GLN A 487 5.27 13.01 13.47
C GLN A 487 5.26 14.01 14.62
N ASP A 488 4.42 13.74 15.63
CA ASP A 488 4.48 14.40 16.92
C ASP A 488 5.87 14.08 17.50
N ALA A 489 6.86 14.88 17.12
CA ALA A 489 8.06 15.01 17.90
C ALA A 489 7.57 15.67 19.17
N HIS A 490 7.11 14.87 20.13
CA HIS A 490 7.01 15.33 21.50
C HIS A 490 8.35 16.03 21.74
N HIS A 491 8.32 17.35 21.94
CA HIS A 491 9.48 18.10 22.39
C HIS A 491 10.05 17.52 23.70
N ASN A 492 9.32 16.57 24.32
CA ASN A 492 9.77 15.61 25.30
C ASN A 492 9.60 14.17 24.80
N ASN A 493 10.33 13.74 23.77
CA ASN A 493 10.62 12.31 23.66
C ASN A 493 11.68 12.03 24.72
N PRO A 494 11.33 11.45 25.89
CA PRO A 494 12.27 11.27 26.99
C PRO A 494 13.46 10.40 26.60
N VAL A 495 13.34 9.68 25.48
CA VAL A 495 14.35 8.82 24.90
C VAL A 495 15.35 9.62 24.06
N LEU A 496 14.92 10.61 23.26
CA LEU A 496 15.84 11.47 22.51
C LEU A 496 16.65 12.39 23.45
N ASN A 497 16.10 12.74 24.61
CA ASN A 497 16.82 13.48 25.65
C ASN A 497 17.96 12.67 26.31
N GLN A 498 18.04 11.36 26.07
CA GLN A 498 19.12 10.50 26.55
C GLN A 498 20.29 10.42 25.57
N LEU A 499 20.16 10.98 24.36
CA LEU A 499 21.25 11.02 23.40
C LEU A 499 22.38 11.90 23.93
N PRO A 500 23.65 11.46 23.79
CA PRO A 500 24.78 12.21 24.29
C PRO A 500 24.91 13.54 23.54
N ALA A 501 25.35 14.58 24.26
CA ALA A 501 25.67 15.85 23.64
C ALA A 501 26.83 15.67 22.65
N LEU A 502 26.70 16.29 21.49
CA LEU A 502 27.69 16.22 20.43
C LEU A 502 28.78 17.28 20.66
N ALA A 503 30.03 16.84 20.73
CA ALA A 503 31.16 17.76 20.77
C ALA A 503 31.55 18.18 19.35
N THR A 504 31.54 19.49 19.08
CA THR A 504 32.03 20.06 17.81
C THR A 504 33.55 19.95 17.75
N HIS A 505 34.09 19.30 16.72
CA HIS A 505 35.53 19.27 16.49
C HIS A 505 35.87 19.81 15.12
N SER A 506 36.64 20.90 15.09
CA SER A 506 37.22 21.47 13.88
C SER A 506 38.68 21.01 13.79
N ARG A 507 38.93 19.84 13.23
CA ARG A 507 40.27 19.53 12.73
C ARG A 507 40.42 20.15 11.34
N ASN A 508 41.48 20.91 11.15
CA ASN A 508 41.85 21.45 9.85
C ASN A 508 43.03 20.64 9.33
N GLY A 509 43.01 20.26 8.05
CA GLY A 509 44.10 19.52 7.44
C GLY A 509 43.69 18.85 6.13
N GLN A 510 44.61 18.11 5.54
CA GLN A 510 44.30 17.27 4.38
C GLN A 510 43.49 16.04 4.82
N ASN A 511 42.60 15.58 3.94
CA ASN A 511 41.86 14.35 4.15
C ASN A 511 42.75 13.18 3.74
N SER A 512 43.05 12.28 4.68
CA SER A 512 43.81 11.05 4.45
C SER A 512 42.88 9.85 4.47
N TYR A 513 43.27 8.78 3.79
CA TYR A 513 42.46 7.58 3.62
C TYR A 513 43.31 6.31 3.66
N ALA A 514 42.80 5.25 4.27
CA ALA A 514 43.31 3.89 4.13
C ALA A 514 42.14 2.89 4.02
N GLU A 515 42.33 1.84 3.23
CA GLU A 515 41.38 0.74 3.11
C GLU A 515 42.03 -0.63 3.20
N ARG A 516 41.22 -1.63 3.54
CA ARG A 516 41.58 -3.04 3.48
C ARG A 516 40.38 -3.88 3.07
N TRP A 517 40.60 -4.71 2.06
CA TRP A 517 39.69 -5.80 1.71
C TRP A 517 39.97 -6.98 2.63
N LEU A 518 38.94 -7.46 3.32
CA LEU A 518 39.03 -8.64 4.15
C LEU A 518 39.13 -9.89 3.27
N SER A 519 39.77 -10.94 3.81
CA SER A 519 39.80 -12.23 3.13
C SER A 519 38.36 -12.77 2.99
N ALA A 520 38.14 -13.67 2.02
CA ALA A 520 36.85 -14.34 1.88
C ALA A 520 36.48 -15.11 3.16
N GLU A 521 37.47 -15.68 3.85
CA GLU A 521 37.29 -16.38 5.13
C GLU A 521 36.83 -15.43 6.25
N THR A 522 37.52 -14.30 6.46
CA THR A 522 37.12 -13.32 7.48
C THR A 522 35.76 -12.71 7.16
N THR A 523 35.49 -12.43 5.88
CA THR A 523 34.18 -11.92 5.44
C THR A 523 33.08 -12.94 5.75
N ALA A 524 33.29 -14.23 5.43
CA ALA A 524 32.34 -15.29 5.73
C ALA A 524 32.13 -15.45 7.25
N ARG A 525 33.19 -15.42 8.06
CA ARG A 525 33.09 -15.47 9.53
C ARG A 525 32.27 -14.33 10.11
N LEU A 526 32.35 -13.14 9.52
CA LEU A 526 31.57 -11.97 9.92
C LEU A 526 30.10 -12.03 9.44
N GLN A 527 29.84 -12.61 8.27
CA GLN A 527 28.49 -12.79 7.73
C GLN A 527 27.75 -13.98 8.35
N GLN A 528 28.48 -14.98 8.86
CA GLN A 528 27.96 -16.20 9.45
C GLN A 528 28.26 -16.24 10.96
N LEU A 529 27.90 -15.17 11.67
CA LEU A 529 28.04 -15.15 13.14
C LEU A 529 27.09 -16.18 13.76
N PRO A 530 27.52 -16.94 14.79
CA PRO A 530 26.68 -17.97 15.37
C PRO A 530 25.38 -17.39 15.95
N GLU A 531 24.24 -18.03 15.65
CA GLU A 531 22.91 -17.57 16.06
C GLU A 531 22.79 -17.35 17.59
N VAL A 532 23.56 -18.11 18.39
CA VAL A 532 23.59 -18.00 19.85
C VAL A 532 23.96 -16.59 20.34
N TYR A 533 24.74 -15.83 19.57
CA TYR A 533 25.12 -14.47 19.93
C TYR A 533 24.10 -13.42 19.48
N ASN A 534 23.14 -13.79 18.62
CA ASN A 534 22.12 -12.90 18.04
C ASN A 534 22.73 -11.53 17.68
N ILE A 535 23.78 -11.52 16.85
CA ILE A 535 24.57 -10.33 16.53
C ILE A 535 24.72 -10.17 15.01
N GLU A 536 24.62 -8.93 14.55
CA GLU A 536 24.85 -8.53 13.16
C GLU A 536 26.28 -8.00 12.94
N ALA A 537 26.76 -8.10 11.70
CA ALA A 537 28.09 -7.60 11.31
C ALA A 537 28.31 -6.12 11.67
N ALA A 538 27.28 -5.28 11.52
CA ALA A 538 27.35 -3.86 11.87
C ALA A 538 27.58 -3.63 13.37
N GLU A 539 26.98 -4.46 14.22
CA GLU A 539 27.11 -4.38 15.68
C GLU A 539 28.54 -4.79 16.11
N LEU A 540 29.08 -5.85 15.52
CA LEU A 540 30.45 -6.31 15.80
C LEU A 540 31.51 -5.32 15.32
N LEU A 541 31.30 -4.73 14.14
CA LEU A 541 32.17 -3.67 13.61
C LEU A 541 32.12 -2.41 14.49
N LEU A 542 30.93 -2.00 14.95
CA LEU A 542 30.82 -0.88 15.89
C LEU A 542 31.56 -1.17 17.20
N ALA A 543 31.48 -2.39 17.73
CA ALA A 543 32.25 -2.81 18.90
C ALA A 543 33.76 -2.65 18.67
N ALA A 544 34.28 -3.15 17.55
CA ALA A 544 35.70 -3.00 17.20
C ALA A 544 36.14 -1.53 17.04
N ILE A 545 35.29 -0.69 16.44
CA ILE A 545 35.56 0.75 16.27
C ILE A 545 35.56 1.46 17.62
N ALA A 546 34.65 1.11 18.53
CA ALA A 546 34.54 1.72 19.85
C ALA A 546 35.77 1.49 20.75
N LEU A 547 36.57 0.45 20.47
CA LEU A 547 37.83 0.17 21.16
C LEU A 547 38.99 1.06 20.70
N VAL A 548 38.84 1.73 19.55
CA VAL A 548 39.88 2.55 18.94
C VAL A 548 39.50 4.03 18.94
N ALA A 549 38.23 4.33 18.64
CA ALA A 549 37.73 5.68 18.43
C ALA A 549 36.98 6.23 19.66
N PRO A 550 37.08 7.54 19.95
CA PRO A 550 36.40 8.14 21.09
C PRO A 550 34.88 8.18 20.88
N SER A 551 34.11 7.78 21.89
CA SER A 551 32.66 8.02 21.95
C SER A 551 32.33 9.49 22.29
N PRO A 552 31.16 10.02 21.87
CA PRO A 552 30.11 9.34 21.12
C PRO A 552 30.45 9.14 19.64
N ILE A 553 30.04 7.99 19.10
CA ILE A 553 30.20 7.64 17.67
C ILE A 553 28.87 7.93 16.97
N LEU A 554 28.89 8.69 15.87
CA LEU A 554 27.73 8.78 15.01
C LEU A 554 27.53 7.49 14.23
N TYR A 555 26.33 6.95 14.27
CA TYR A 555 25.93 5.79 13.48
C TYR A 555 24.97 6.20 12.37
N SER A 556 25.32 5.87 11.13
CA SER A 556 24.46 6.10 9.95
C SER A 556 23.40 5.02 9.85
N SER A 557 22.14 5.37 10.09
CA SER A 557 20.97 4.52 9.84
C SER A 557 20.30 4.90 8.52
N PHE A 558 20.06 3.91 7.66
CA PHE A 558 19.31 4.08 6.41
C PHE A 558 17.80 3.83 6.54
N GLN A 559 17.32 3.57 7.77
CA GLN A 559 15.90 3.38 8.10
C GLN A 559 15.17 2.29 7.29
N ARG A 560 15.89 1.28 6.76
CA ARG A 560 15.30 0.24 5.89
C ARG A 560 14.32 -0.68 6.60
N HIS A 561 14.37 -0.74 7.93
CA HIS A 561 13.43 -1.46 8.78
C HIS A 561 12.12 -0.69 9.03
N LEU A 562 12.06 0.59 8.65
CA LEU A 562 10.93 1.46 8.96
C LEU A 562 9.67 1.10 8.16
N SER A 563 8.60 0.81 8.89
CA SER A 563 7.25 0.64 8.35
C SER A 563 6.28 1.54 9.11
N LEU A 564 5.65 2.47 8.39
CA LEU A 564 4.67 3.43 8.91
C LEU A 564 3.31 3.19 8.23
N HIS A 565 2.26 3.80 8.76
CA HIS A 565 0.94 3.73 8.13
C HIS A 565 1.01 4.30 6.70
N ASN A 566 0.77 3.44 5.69
CA ASN A 566 0.90 3.74 4.25
C ASN A 566 2.33 4.11 3.76
N PHE A 567 3.40 3.70 4.46
CA PHE A 567 4.76 3.90 3.99
C PHE A 567 5.68 2.74 4.39
N ASP A 568 6.46 2.22 3.43
CA ASP A 568 7.42 1.13 3.63
C ASP A 568 8.79 1.52 3.06
N ALA A 569 9.79 1.65 3.94
CA ALA A 569 11.13 2.09 3.57
C ALA A 569 11.96 1.04 2.81
N LYS A 570 11.57 -0.25 2.85
CA LYS A 570 12.40 -1.37 2.36
C LYS A 570 12.89 -1.17 0.92
N ARG A 571 12.00 -0.73 0.02
CA ARG A 571 12.31 -0.46 -1.39
C ARG A 571 12.18 1.03 -1.78
N THR A 572 11.97 1.94 -0.83
CA THR A 572 11.84 3.36 -1.15
C THR A 572 13.18 3.93 -1.62
N VAL A 573 13.24 4.53 -2.81
CA VAL A 573 14.43 5.25 -3.29
C VAL A 573 14.37 6.71 -2.82
N GLY A 574 15.40 7.13 -2.06
CA GLY A 574 15.51 8.47 -1.52
C GLY A 574 16.72 8.64 -0.57
N CYS A 575 16.88 9.81 0.05
CA CYS A 575 17.88 10.03 1.10
C CYS A 575 17.19 9.88 2.46
N LEU A 576 17.08 8.63 2.95
CA LEU A 576 16.45 8.29 4.23
C LEU A 576 17.46 8.27 5.39
N ARG A 577 18.75 8.44 5.06
CA ARG A 577 19.88 8.46 6.00
C ARG A 577 19.63 9.43 7.16
N SER A 578 19.79 8.91 8.37
CA SER A 578 19.85 9.68 9.61
C SER A 578 21.03 9.22 10.44
N GLU A 579 21.72 10.17 11.07
CA GLU A 579 22.91 9.89 11.86
C GLU A 579 22.66 10.18 13.33
N LEU A 580 22.77 9.13 14.16
CA LEU A 580 22.44 9.22 15.57
C LEU A 580 23.70 9.06 16.42
N PRO A 581 23.88 9.89 17.46
CA PRO A 581 25.03 9.77 18.34
C PRO A 581 24.84 8.62 19.33
N LEU A 582 25.77 7.66 19.29
CA LEU A 582 25.78 6.49 20.16
C LEU A 582 26.88 6.63 21.19
N GLN A 583 26.51 6.52 22.46
CA GLN A 583 27.46 6.45 23.56
C GLN A 583 27.75 4.99 23.87
N LEU A 584 28.98 4.54 23.63
CA LEU A 584 29.49 3.30 24.19
C LEU A 584 30.25 3.60 25.49
N PRO A 585 30.19 2.73 26.51
CA PRO A 585 30.87 2.95 27.79
C PRO A 585 32.38 2.82 27.62
N ALA A 586 33.14 3.71 28.28
CA ALA A 586 34.60 3.78 28.18
C ALA A 586 35.36 2.86 29.17
N ALA A 587 34.67 2.19 30.11
CA ALA A 587 35.30 1.71 31.35
C ALA A 587 35.50 0.18 31.49
N ASP A 588 34.79 -0.66 30.72
CA ASP A 588 34.92 -2.14 30.76
C ASP A 588 35.26 -2.73 29.37
N ALA A 589 35.98 -1.95 28.55
CA ALA A 589 36.15 -2.14 27.12
C ALA A 589 36.96 -3.40 26.72
N ASP A 590 37.73 -3.99 27.62
CA ASP A 590 38.58 -5.15 27.30
C ASP A 590 37.85 -6.50 27.35
N ASP A 591 36.60 -6.56 27.87
CA ASP A 591 35.79 -7.78 27.84
C ASP A 591 34.96 -7.87 26.55
N PRO A 592 35.22 -8.85 25.65
CA PRO A 592 34.48 -9.04 24.41
C PRO A 592 32.97 -9.15 24.60
N GLN A 593 32.52 -9.82 25.67
CA GLN A 593 31.09 -10.02 25.92
C GLN A 593 30.38 -8.69 26.19
N THR A 594 30.98 -7.89 27.07
CA THR A 594 30.43 -6.60 27.49
C THR A 594 30.37 -5.59 26.34
N ILE A 595 31.45 -5.47 25.54
CA ILE A 595 31.45 -4.53 24.40
C ILE A 595 30.49 -4.95 23.29
N ILE A 596 30.37 -6.26 23.02
CA ILE A 596 29.39 -6.83 22.08
C ILE A 596 27.96 -6.52 22.53
N SER A 597 27.62 -6.80 23.79
CA SER A 597 26.29 -6.53 24.34
C SER A 597 25.92 -5.05 24.26
N HIS A 598 26.86 -4.16 24.59
CA HIS A 598 26.65 -2.73 24.46
C HIS A 598 26.43 -2.28 23.01
N ALA A 599 27.26 -2.76 22.08
CA ALA A 599 27.15 -2.42 20.65
C ALA A 599 25.78 -2.85 20.08
N LYS A 600 25.35 -4.08 20.35
CA LYS A 600 24.00 -4.58 20.00
C LYS A 600 22.91 -3.62 20.49
N LYS A 601 22.94 -3.32 21.80
CA LYS A 601 21.94 -2.48 22.46
C LYS A 601 21.85 -1.09 21.85
N VAL A 602 22.98 -0.44 21.55
CA VAL A 602 22.97 0.92 21.00
C VAL A 602 22.55 0.95 19.53
N VAL A 603 22.94 -0.03 18.71
CA VAL A 603 22.54 -0.10 17.28
C VAL A 603 21.03 -0.36 17.15
N ARG A 604 20.48 -1.34 17.86
CA ARG A 604 19.03 -1.64 17.81
C ARG A 604 18.19 -0.47 18.30
N ARG A 605 18.63 0.22 19.35
CA ARG A 605 18.01 1.48 19.79
C ARG A 605 18.11 2.58 18.73
N ALA A 606 19.28 2.74 18.10
CA ALA A 606 19.49 3.72 17.04
C ALA A 606 18.53 3.48 15.87
N GLN A 607 18.34 2.22 15.46
CA GLN A 607 17.35 1.84 14.45
C GLN A 607 15.95 2.30 14.88
N GLY A 608 15.51 1.97 16.10
CA GLY A 608 14.19 2.38 16.61
C GLY A 608 13.99 3.91 16.74
N TRP A 609 15.06 4.67 16.97
CA TRP A 609 14.98 6.13 17.22
C TRP A 609 15.31 6.98 16.00
N SER A 610 15.92 6.40 14.96
CA SER A 610 16.41 7.11 13.78
C SER A 610 15.39 8.01 13.11
N PHE A 611 14.16 7.52 12.92
CA PHE A 611 13.07 8.29 12.33
C PHE A 611 12.65 9.47 13.21
N ALA A 612 12.50 9.25 14.52
CA ALA A 612 12.14 10.31 15.47
C ALA A 612 13.24 11.37 15.62
N TYR A 613 14.51 10.96 15.57
CA TYR A 613 15.65 11.88 15.58
C TYR A 613 15.70 12.73 14.32
N ALA A 614 15.51 12.14 13.14
CA ALA A 614 15.41 12.88 11.88
C ALA A 614 14.26 13.90 11.89
N SER A 615 13.12 13.54 12.47
CA SER A 615 11.97 14.45 12.64
C SER A 615 12.32 15.61 13.57
N GLN A 616 12.96 15.35 14.72
CA GLN A 616 13.40 16.40 15.65
C GLN A 616 14.40 17.36 14.99
N GLN A 617 15.38 16.84 14.24
CA GLN A 617 16.37 17.66 13.53
C GLN A 617 15.71 18.56 12.47
N LEU A 618 14.75 18.01 11.72
CA LEU A 618 13.99 18.75 10.74
C LEU A 618 13.16 19.88 11.38
N GLN A 619 12.47 19.59 12.48
CA GLN A 619 11.60 20.55 13.16
C GLN A 619 12.36 21.64 13.91
N THR A 620 13.51 21.31 14.50
CA THR A 620 14.37 22.28 15.20
C THR A 620 15.28 23.06 14.26
N GLN A 621 15.33 22.69 12.96
CA GLN A 621 16.30 23.19 11.98
C GLN A 621 17.73 23.11 12.52
N ALA A 622 18.02 22.07 13.30
CA ALA A 622 19.32 21.90 13.91
C ALA A 622 20.39 21.75 12.81
N SER A 623 21.50 22.46 12.99
CA SER A 623 22.65 22.33 12.09
C SER A 623 23.10 20.88 12.06
N TYR A 624 23.47 20.39 10.88
CA TYR A 624 24.08 19.08 10.75
C TYR A 624 25.32 19.02 11.65
N PRO A 625 25.38 18.03 12.55
CA PRO A 625 26.31 18.14 13.64
C PRO A 625 27.75 17.83 13.15
N GLN A 626 28.76 18.48 13.75
CA GLN A 626 30.18 18.30 13.37
C GLN A 626 30.86 17.35 14.36
N HIS A 627 31.59 16.33 13.87
CA HIS A 627 31.91 15.15 14.70
C HIS A 627 33.34 14.62 14.66
N ASN A 628 33.66 13.92 15.76
CA ASN A 628 34.89 13.15 15.93
C ASN A 628 34.88 11.85 15.13
N THR A 629 33.82 11.04 15.27
CA THR A 629 33.78 9.71 14.65
C THR A 629 32.42 9.41 14.04
N LEU A 630 32.43 9.00 12.78
CA LEU A 630 31.27 8.52 12.03
C LEU A 630 31.49 7.06 11.64
N PHE A 631 30.48 6.22 11.82
CA PHE A 631 30.46 4.86 11.32
C PHE A 631 29.29 4.66 10.35
N THR A 632 29.59 4.12 9.17
CA THR A 632 28.61 3.79 8.15
C THR A 632 28.81 2.34 7.69
N TYR A 633 27.79 1.52 7.91
CA TYR A 633 27.72 0.14 7.39
C TYR A 633 26.76 0.11 6.21
N TYR A 634 27.29 -0.07 5.01
CA TYR A 634 26.51 -0.10 3.77
C TYR A 634 25.91 -1.48 3.52
N PRO A 635 24.71 -1.57 2.91
CA PRO A 635 24.21 -2.84 2.41
C PRO A 635 25.15 -3.43 1.34
N PRO A 636 25.11 -4.74 1.11
CA PRO A 636 25.93 -5.37 0.08
C PRO A 636 25.52 -4.88 -1.31
N PHE A 637 26.53 -4.67 -2.16
CA PHE A 637 26.36 -4.39 -3.59
C PHE A 637 26.64 -5.68 -4.35
N ASP A 638 25.69 -6.62 -4.27
CA ASP A 638 25.82 -7.95 -4.84
C ASP A 638 25.52 -7.98 -6.35
N THR A 639 25.90 -9.08 -6.98
CA THR A 639 25.56 -9.41 -8.37
C THR A 639 24.10 -9.81 -8.49
N HIS A 640 23.40 -9.28 -9.49
CA HIS A 640 22.10 -9.77 -9.94
C HIS A 640 22.26 -10.51 -11.26
N GLU A 641 21.30 -11.37 -11.62
CA GLU A 641 21.27 -11.94 -12.98
C GLU A 641 21.29 -10.79 -14.00
N GLY A 642 22.24 -10.84 -14.94
CA GLY A 642 22.38 -9.87 -16.02
C GLY A 642 23.42 -8.76 -15.79
N TYR A 643 23.85 -8.47 -14.55
CA TYR A 643 24.94 -7.52 -14.27
C TYR A 643 25.75 -7.78 -12.99
N GLN A 644 26.98 -7.28 -13.00
CA GLN A 644 27.88 -7.26 -11.85
C GLN A 644 28.29 -5.83 -11.49
N VAL A 645 28.27 -5.48 -10.21
CA VAL A 645 28.89 -4.25 -9.71
C VAL A 645 30.41 -4.46 -9.63
N LEU A 646 31.18 -3.71 -10.42
CA LEU A 646 32.65 -3.76 -10.45
C LEU A 646 33.30 -2.84 -9.42
N ALA A 647 32.70 -1.67 -9.17
CA ALA A 647 33.22 -0.68 -8.24
C ALA A 647 32.09 0.16 -7.65
N ALA A 648 32.27 0.61 -6.41
CA ALA A 648 31.37 1.51 -5.72
C ALA A 648 32.15 2.61 -4.98
N ASP A 649 32.10 3.83 -5.55
CA ASP A 649 32.68 5.04 -4.97
C ASP A 649 31.54 5.87 -4.38
N LEU A 650 31.30 5.68 -3.09
CA LEU A 650 30.22 6.34 -2.38
C LEU A 650 30.70 7.70 -1.84
N PHE A 651 29.79 8.67 -1.77
CA PHE A 651 30.07 9.93 -1.11
C PHE A 651 30.30 9.72 0.40
N GLU A 652 31.44 10.17 0.90
CA GLU A 652 31.81 10.11 2.31
C GLU A 652 32.01 11.53 2.87
N PRO A 653 31.20 11.97 3.85
CA PRO A 653 31.35 13.29 4.44
C PRO A 653 32.68 13.42 5.20
N ALA A 654 33.28 14.61 5.15
CA ALA A 654 34.50 14.88 5.90
C ALA A 654 34.19 14.97 7.40
N CYS A 655 34.85 14.14 8.21
CA CYS A 655 34.86 14.25 9.67
C CYS A 655 36.25 13.86 10.23
N ALA A 656 36.47 14.00 11.55
CA ALA A 656 37.79 13.70 12.10
C ALA A 656 38.21 12.23 11.92
N LEU A 657 37.26 11.29 11.94
CA LEU A 657 37.46 9.87 11.66
C LEU A 657 36.15 9.24 11.13
N HIS A 658 36.10 8.88 9.85
CA HIS A 658 34.97 8.16 9.26
C HIS A 658 35.38 6.73 8.96
N VAL A 659 34.70 5.76 9.58
CA VAL A 659 34.86 4.34 9.27
C VAL A 659 33.68 3.89 8.41
N THR A 660 33.98 3.28 7.27
CA THR A 660 32.98 2.74 6.34
C THR A 660 33.21 1.27 6.11
N ALA A 661 32.13 0.49 6.09
CA ALA A 661 32.15 -0.92 5.75
C ALA A 661 31.18 -1.20 4.60
N LEU A 662 31.67 -1.86 3.56
CA LEU A 662 30.95 -2.13 2.31
C LEU A 662 31.25 -3.56 1.87
N THR A 663 30.25 -4.35 1.52
CA THR A 663 30.45 -5.63 0.83
C THR A 663 30.29 -5.45 -0.67
N LEU A 664 31.30 -5.89 -1.43
CA LEU A 664 31.30 -5.90 -2.90
C LEU A 664 31.94 -7.21 -3.38
N GLY A 665 31.25 -7.93 -4.27
CA GLY A 665 31.78 -9.19 -4.82
C GLY A 665 32.06 -10.27 -3.76
N GLY A 666 31.26 -10.32 -2.69
CA GLY A 666 31.42 -11.28 -1.59
C GLY A 666 32.59 -10.98 -0.63
N GLN A 667 33.28 -9.85 -0.78
CA GLN A 667 34.34 -9.41 0.14
C GLN A 667 33.95 -8.11 0.83
N LEU A 668 34.23 -7.99 2.13
CA LEU A 668 34.04 -6.74 2.86
C LEU A 668 35.27 -5.85 2.70
N ARG A 669 35.05 -4.59 2.27
CA ARG A 669 36.01 -3.49 2.36
C ARG A 669 35.75 -2.71 3.64
N LEU A 670 36.78 -2.58 4.47
CA LEU A 670 36.80 -1.63 5.59
C LEU A 670 37.72 -0.46 5.23
N ALA A 671 37.20 0.75 5.40
CA ALA A 671 37.86 1.98 4.98
C ALA A 671 37.80 3.03 6.10
N VAL A 672 38.88 3.78 6.27
CA VAL A 672 39.00 4.86 7.25
C VAL A 672 39.41 6.13 6.53
N TYR A 673 38.58 7.17 6.65
CA TYR A 673 38.88 8.52 6.19
C TYR A 673 39.10 9.40 7.42
N ALA A 674 40.09 10.28 7.39
CA ALA A 674 40.33 11.18 8.51
C ALA A 674 40.80 12.56 8.05
N LEU A 675 40.16 13.58 8.61
CA LEU A 675 40.55 14.97 8.39
C LEU A 675 41.67 15.36 9.36
N GLY A 676 42.82 15.73 8.79
CA GLY A 676 43.97 16.24 9.55
C GLY A 676 44.84 15.18 10.24
N LEU A 677 44.67 13.90 9.91
CA LEU A 677 45.64 12.84 10.18
C LEU A 677 46.47 12.55 8.93
N ASP A 678 47.71 12.08 9.10
CA ASP A 678 48.50 11.62 7.96
C ASP A 678 48.15 10.18 7.54
N SER A 679 48.62 9.75 6.36
CA SER A 679 48.31 8.41 5.84
C SER A 679 48.82 7.26 6.73
N ALA A 680 49.90 7.45 7.49
CA ALA A 680 50.44 6.43 8.38
C ALA A 680 49.59 6.29 9.64
N GLU A 681 49.12 7.41 10.20
CA GLU A 681 48.18 7.44 11.32
C GLU A 681 46.84 6.80 10.94
N VAL A 682 46.29 7.10 9.76
CA VAL A 682 45.04 6.49 9.28
C VAL A 682 45.20 4.98 9.06
N ALA A 683 46.32 4.54 8.47
CA ALA A 683 46.61 3.12 8.32
C ALA A 683 46.79 2.41 9.67
N HIS A 684 47.36 3.09 10.67
CA HIS A 684 47.49 2.57 12.02
C HIS A 684 46.12 2.36 12.68
N GLN A 685 45.22 3.36 12.60
CA GLN A 685 43.85 3.26 13.10
C GLN A 685 43.10 2.08 12.47
N LEU A 686 43.16 1.94 11.13
CA LEU A 686 42.56 0.81 10.43
C LEU A 686 43.13 -0.53 10.91
N THR A 687 44.45 -0.62 11.12
CA THR A 687 45.09 -1.85 11.62
C THR A 687 44.63 -2.21 13.03
N GLN A 688 44.46 -1.23 13.91
CA GLN A 688 43.94 -1.44 15.26
C GLN A 688 42.49 -1.94 15.23
N ILE A 689 41.63 -1.32 14.42
CA ILE A 689 40.22 -1.73 14.27
C ILE A 689 40.15 -3.18 13.79
N LEU A 690 40.95 -3.55 12.78
CA LEU A 690 40.99 -4.91 12.25
C LEU A 690 41.49 -5.92 13.30
N SER A 691 42.51 -5.57 14.08
CA SER A 691 43.00 -6.45 15.16
C SER A 691 41.92 -6.69 16.22
N HIS A 692 41.15 -5.68 16.59
CA HIS A 692 40.04 -5.84 17.52
C HIS A 692 38.90 -6.65 16.91
N LEU A 693 38.59 -6.45 15.62
CA LEU A 693 37.59 -7.24 14.91
C LEU A 693 37.97 -8.73 14.89
N ASP A 694 39.22 -9.06 14.59
CA ASP A 694 39.70 -10.46 14.59
C ASP A 694 39.55 -11.09 15.99
N ASN A 695 39.93 -10.38 17.05
CA ASN A 695 39.74 -10.86 18.43
C ASN A 695 38.28 -11.10 18.79
N LEU A 696 37.37 -10.21 18.36
CA LEU A 696 35.93 -10.35 18.59
C LEU A 696 35.33 -11.49 17.76
N LEU A 697 35.78 -11.69 16.52
CA LEU A 697 35.39 -12.83 15.69
C LEU A 697 35.88 -14.15 16.30
N ASP A 698 37.11 -14.20 16.82
CA ASP A 698 37.63 -15.38 17.52
C ASP A 698 36.81 -15.67 18.78
N TYR A 699 36.43 -14.63 19.53
CA TYR A 699 35.52 -14.78 20.67
C TYR A 699 34.16 -15.38 20.27
N CYS A 700 33.52 -14.85 19.23
CA CYS A 700 32.21 -15.34 18.76
C CYS A 700 32.27 -16.77 18.22
N HIS A 701 33.38 -17.20 17.61
CA HIS A 701 33.50 -18.53 16.97
C HIS A 701 34.16 -19.60 17.86
N SER A 702 34.65 -19.26 19.06
CA SER A 702 35.41 -20.20 19.92
C SER A 702 34.63 -20.85 21.06
N ARG A 703 33.37 -20.48 21.30
CA ARG A 703 32.56 -21.04 22.40
C ARG A 703 31.35 -21.82 21.89
N ASP A 704 31.29 -23.10 22.26
CA ASP A 704 30.15 -24.00 21.97
C ASP A 704 28.97 -23.79 22.93
N GLU A 705 29.17 -23.19 24.10
CA GLU A 705 28.11 -22.94 25.10
C GLU A 705 28.34 -21.61 25.84
N VAL A 706 27.42 -20.65 25.69
CA VAL A 706 27.27 -19.51 26.62
C VAL A 706 25.79 -19.24 26.86
N ALA A 707 25.47 -18.98 28.12
CA ALA A 707 24.14 -18.73 28.64
C ALA A 707 23.41 -17.65 27.83
N ILE A 708 22.31 -18.06 27.21
CA ILE A 708 21.33 -17.16 26.60
C ILE A 708 20.86 -16.20 27.69
N SER A 709 21.02 -14.90 27.47
CA SER A 709 20.53 -13.91 28.42
C SER A 709 19.06 -13.62 28.15
N ALA A 710 18.30 -13.24 29.18
CA ALA A 710 16.92 -12.74 29.00
C ALA A 710 16.83 -11.56 28.00
N GLU A 711 17.94 -10.87 27.78
CA GLU A 711 18.04 -9.73 26.86
C GLU A 711 18.10 -10.16 25.38
N ASP A 712 18.48 -11.41 25.08
CA ASP A 712 18.52 -11.94 23.70
C ASP A 712 17.12 -12.24 23.14
N PHE A 713 16.09 -12.23 23.98
CA PHE A 713 14.68 -12.47 23.62
C PHE A 713 13.81 -11.21 23.61
N GLN A 714 14.36 -10.01 23.85
CA GLN A 714 13.55 -8.78 23.92
C GLN A 714 12.87 -8.37 22.60
N ASP A 715 13.20 -9.02 21.48
CA ASP A 715 12.51 -8.85 20.19
C ASP A 715 11.33 -9.84 19.99
N SER A 716 11.02 -10.70 20.96
CA SER A 716 9.93 -11.69 20.88
C SER A 716 8.54 -11.15 21.24
N GLY A 717 8.46 -9.92 21.78
CA GLY A 717 7.19 -9.31 22.20
C GLY A 717 6.58 -9.89 23.48
N LEU A 718 7.31 -10.74 24.20
CA LEU A 718 6.94 -11.28 25.51
C LEU A 718 7.30 -10.29 26.63
N ASP A 719 6.45 -10.16 27.65
CA ASP A 719 6.79 -9.37 28.82
C ASP A 719 7.75 -10.10 29.78
N ALA A 720 8.24 -9.39 30.81
CA ALA A 720 9.26 -9.91 31.72
C ALA A 720 8.81 -11.13 32.54
N ASP A 721 7.50 -11.27 32.80
CA ASP A 721 6.94 -12.39 33.55
C ASP A 721 6.74 -13.59 32.60
N GLU A 722 6.27 -13.37 31.37
CA GLU A 722 6.14 -14.38 30.32
C GLU A 722 7.51 -14.97 29.90
N LEU A 723 8.55 -14.14 29.86
CA LEU A 723 9.92 -14.57 29.56
C LEU A 723 10.52 -15.41 30.69
N GLY A 724 10.20 -15.07 31.95
CA GLY A 724 10.61 -15.83 33.13
C GLY A 724 10.01 -17.24 33.14
N ASP A 725 8.72 -17.34 32.82
CA ASP A 725 8.03 -18.63 32.70
C ASP A 725 8.57 -19.47 31.53
N PHE A 726 8.89 -18.85 30.38
CA PHE A 726 9.46 -19.53 29.21
C PHE A 726 10.88 -20.07 29.47
N LEU A 727 11.73 -19.30 30.15
CA LEU A 727 13.09 -19.73 30.50
C LEU A 727 13.12 -20.81 31.57
N SER A 728 12.08 -20.92 32.41
CA SER A 728 11.98 -21.98 33.42
C SER A 728 11.68 -23.37 32.85
N LEU A 729 11.38 -23.45 31.55
CA LEU A 729 11.10 -24.69 30.81
C LEU A 729 12.34 -25.34 30.18
N PHE A 730 13.50 -24.68 30.24
CA PHE A 730 14.82 -25.15 29.80
C PHE A 730 15.78 -25.21 31.00
#